data_AF-M3G9R5-F1
#
_entry.id   AF-M3G9R5-F1
#
_cell.length_a   1.000
_cell.length_b   1.000
_cell.length_c   1.000
_cell.angle_alpha   90.00
_cell.angle_beta   90.00
_cell.angle_gamma   90.00
#
_symmetry.space_group_name_H-M   'P 1'
#
loop_
_entity.id
_entity.type
_entity.pdbx_description
1 polymer ?
#
loop_
_entity_poly.entity_id
_entity_poly.type
_entity_poly.pdbx_seq_one_letter_code
_entity_poly.pdbx_strand_id
1 'polypeptide(L)'
;MGSTEILLRSKEKGLTVSDAVGVRFSGNGDMLGFSYNGNAKINGIGFGTKKTNGNANVGPCITGVIDTRKGVPLNEGMIIEEGSIPGAIASQLPAIFALGSKFTGIKTKKGIFQWIIEKIRIFLSFILGPYRGAVRNTQTYLVMAHDGNDGKMFLQNDRLRISWPNVGKKPIFEKISTILKEATVPLQGTYIKNPVWNRLTDQDLISVHPLGGCPMGEDASFSVVNENCQVYSGKSGTETHDGLYIMDGSVIPRSLGVNPLLTICAISERACEKLTAQKGFKINYNLPSYPKNKGVSDEKVLGIEFTECMKGFFSTQSKEDTERGYQIGKDEGSSIEFLLTIRSENLEEMIGNPDHKATLFGTVKAPFISKDVITVTGGEFLLFISREDRVETRNMVYRMILNTEEGKKYLFVGAKWIQDDGLTNIWRDTSTLYTTIYDGETENSPVFGKGILHILPEDFAKQMTTMKVVNSKSILDEVKGLAKFGSFFAGALYDVYGGVASSIVPWDKDARPRTKRPLRVSSPEVHFFKASDGADLRLLRYKGGNKGPVLLSPGLGVSSLIFSIDTIDTNLLEYLFENRYDIWLFDYRTSIALSSAPLPNSGDVIATKDYPAAVNKVRELTKVDKIQVVAHCFGATTFTMALLAGLEGVRSVVLSQISANVEVPTSMDIKVGLHTAEILDALGIEDMTAYTSDKDGWLDKFFNSVLALQPQSLFSHDVNPVSRRISFLYGSLYRLENLNEETYRYGLGEMFGVSNIKAFEHLSKMIRAHKVVNSEGKDAYVPNWDRLNLPITFIHGAENRCYLPESTELTYKKLIDRFDPNQYKRHVIPDYGHIDCIFGKDAHKDVYPLILQSLNLY
;
A
#
# COMPACT_ATOMS: atom_id res chain seq x y z
N MET A 1 -25.11 9.31 -21.69
CA MET A 1 -25.34 10.68 -22.20
C MET A 1 -24.55 11.68 -21.37
N GLY A 2 -23.22 11.61 -21.43
CA GLY A 2 -22.36 12.51 -20.66
C GLY A 2 -22.30 13.92 -21.24
N SER A 3 -22.39 14.06 -22.57
CA SER A 3 -22.15 15.34 -23.24
C SER A 3 -23.12 16.45 -22.84
N THR A 4 -24.42 16.17 -22.76
CA THR A 4 -25.43 17.14 -22.30
C THR A 4 -25.15 17.59 -20.87
N GLU A 5 -24.84 16.64 -19.98
CA GLU A 5 -24.56 16.93 -18.56
C GLU A 5 -23.27 17.73 -18.40
N ILE A 6 -22.22 17.37 -19.14
CA ILE A 6 -20.94 18.09 -19.21
C ILE A 6 -21.19 19.51 -19.68
N LEU A 7 -21.92 19.72 -20.79
CA LEU A 7 -22.19 21.06 -21.30
C LEU A 7 -23.06 21.90 -20.36
N LEU A 8 -24.08 21.33 -19.72
CA LEU A 8 -24.88 22.04 -18.72
C LEU A 8 -24.00 22.53 -17.56
N ARG A 9 -23.10 21.68 -17.05
CA ARG A 9 -22.14 22.06 -16.00
C ARG A 9 -21.13 23.10 -16.49
N SER A 10 -20.57 22.92 -17.68
CA SER A 10 -19.63 23.87 -18.28
C SER A 10 -20.28 25.24 -18.47
N LYS A 11 -21.56 25.26 -18.86
CA LYS A 11 -22.35 26.48 -18.99
C LYS A 11 -22.57 27.18 -17.64
N GLU A 12 -22.93 26.44 -16.58
CA GLU A 12 -23.01 26.98 -15.21
C GLU A 12 -21.67 27.56 -14.73
N LYS A 13 -20.55 27.02 -15.23
CA LYS A 13 -19.19 27.49 -14.95
C LYS A 13 -18.66 28.57 -15.91
N GLY A 14 -19.49 29.07 -16.84
CA GLY A 14 -19.17 30.23 -17.68
C GLY A 14 -18.79 29.93 -19.14
N LEU A 15 -18.83 28.68 -19.60
CA LEU A 15 -18.68 28.38 -21.02
C LEU A 15 -19.90 28.89 -21.80
N THR A 16 -19.68 29.79 -22.76
CA THR A 16 -20.78 30.31 -23.59
C THR A 16 -21.19 29.25 -24.60
N VAL A 17 -22.42 28.74 -24.50
CA VAL A 17 -23.02 27.78 -25.44
C VAL A 17 -24.49 28.10 -25.63
N SER A 18 -25.08 27.52 -26.68
CA SER A 18 -26.51 27.66 -26.99
C SER A 18 -27.43 27.44 -25.76
N ASP A 19 -28.57 28.14 -25.74
CA ASP A 19 -29.67 27.89 -24.81
C ASP A 19 -30.47 26.62 -25.16
N ALA A 20 -30.15 25.97 -26.28
CA ALA A 20 -30.71 24.68 -26.69
C ALA A 20 -30.04 23.47 -26.01
N VAL A 21 -29.01 23.65 -25.17
CA VAL A 21 -28.45 22.55 -24.37
C VAL A 21 -29.53 21.98 -23.44
N GLY A 22 -29.72 20.66 -23.50
CA GLY A 22 -30.73 19.93 -22.76
C GLY A 22 -32.08 19.80 -23.47
N VAL A 23 -32.27 20.39 -24.65
CA VAL A 23 -33.56 20.27 -25.38
C VAL A 23 -33.52 19.15 -26.43
N ARG A 24 -34.68 18.85 -27.01
CA ARG A 24 -34.83 17.82 -28.05
C ARG A 24 -34.54 16.39 -27.59
N PHE A 25 -34.76 16.10 -26.31
CA PHE A 25 -34.56 14.76 -25.76
C PHE A 25 -35.64 13.79 -26.26
N SER A 26 -35.21 12.57 -26.58
CA SER A 26 -36.06 11.48 -27.08
C SER A 26 -35.60 10.15 -26.48
N GLY A 27 -36.55 9.27 -26.16
CA GLY A 27 -36.30 7.89 -25.73
C GLY A 27 -36.26 6.90 -26.91
N ASN A 28 -36.23 7.41 -28.14
CA ASN A 28 -36.24 6.63 -29.39
C ASN A 28 -37.47 5.73 -29.55
N GLY A 29 -38.56 6.07 -28.84
CA GLY A 29 -39.77 5.25 -28.77
C GLY A 29 -39.51 3.84 -28.22
N ASP A 30 -38.48 3.69 -27.39
CA ASP A 30 -38.13 2.40 -26.79
C ASP A 30 -39.28 1.87 -25.94
N MET A 31 -39.69 0.63 -26.20
CA MET A 31 -40.65 -0.09 -25.37
C MET A 31 -40.29 -1.56 -25.25
N LEU A 32 -40.37 -2.07 -24.03
CA LEU A 32 -40.14 -3.48 -23.70
C LEU A 32 -41.49 -4.20 -23.48
N GLY A 33 -41.62 -5.40 -24.05
CA GLY A 33 -42.77 -6.27 -23.79
C GLY A 33 -42.38 -7.73 -23.83
N PHE A 34 -43.27 -8.61 -23.32
CA PHE A 34 -42.99 -10.04 -23.28
C PHE A 34 -44.22 -10.87 -23.66
N SER A 35 -43.98 -11.97 -24.38
CA SER A 35 -44.92 -13.09 -24.47
C SER A 35 -44.46 -14.19 -23.51
N TYR A 36 -45.04 -14.23 -22.31
CA TYR A 36 -44.66 -15.13 -21.23
C TYR A 36 -45.35 -16.50 -21.31
N ASN A 37 -44.59 -17.57 -21.06
CA ASN A 37 -45.11 -18.95 -20.95
C ASN A 37 -45.90 -19.44 -22.19
N GLY A 38 -45.40 -19.12 -23.38
CA GLY A 38 -45.93 -19.59 -24.65
C GLY A 38 -45.78 -21.10 -24.85
N ASN A 39 -46.30 -21.63 -25.96
CA ASN A 39 -46.16 -23.05 -26.30
C ASN A 39 -44.82 -23.38 -26.97
N ALA A 40 -44.28 -22.43 -27.73
CA ALA A 40 -42.96 -22.54 -28.34
C ALA A 40 -41.84 -22.42 -27.29
N LYS A 41 -40.75 -23.17 -27.49
CA LYS A 41 -39.50 -22.98 -26.74
C LYS A 41 -38.73 -21.85 -27.43
N ILE A 42 -38.42 -20.78 -26.70
CA ILE A 42 -37.70 -19.60 -27.25
C ILE A 42 -36.21 -19.69 -26.94
N ASN A 43 -35.87 -20.08 -25.70
CA ASN A 43 -34.49 -20.09 -25.19
C ASN A 43 -33.80 -18.71 -25.18
N GLY A 44 -34.56 -17.62 -25.04
CA GLY A 44 -34.03 -16.25 -25.04
C GLY A 44 -33.32 -15.82 -23.75
N ILE A 45 -32.71 -16.74 -22.98
CA ILE A 45 -31.99 -16.41 -21.74
C ILE A 45 -30.51 -16.76 -21.93
N GLY A 46 -29.65 -15.75 -21.86
CA GLY A 46 -28.20 -15.93 -21.94
C GLY A 46 -27.66 -16.76 -20.77
N PHE A 47 -26.56 -17.47 -20.97
CA PHE A 47 -25.95 -18.30 -19.93
C PHE A 47 -24.89 -17.56 -19.09
N GLY A 48 -24.53 -16.33 -19.47
CA GLY A 48 -23.44 -15.59 -18.85
C GLY A 48 -22.13 -16.39 -18.94
N THR A 49 -21.47 -16.58 -17.80
CA THR A 49 -20.22 -17.35 -17.70
C THR A 49 -20.42 -18.86 -17.50
N LYS A 50 -21.66 -19.37 -17.49
CA LYS A 50 -21.92 -20.81 -17.26
C LYS A 50 -21.41 -21.63 -18.44
N LYS A 51 -20.61 -22.67 -18.16
CA LYS A 51 -20.19 -23.65 -19.18
C LYS A 51 -21.41 -24.42 -19.69
N THR A 52 -21.66 -24.35 -20.99
CA THR A 52 -22.84 -24.93 -21.64
C THR A 52 -22.54 -26.24 -22.36
N ASN A 53 -21.27 -26.65 -22.44
CA ASN A 53 -20.79 -27.87 -23.11
C ASN A 53 -21.43 -28.09 -24.49
N GLY A 54 -21.58 -27.02 -25.28
CA GLY A 54 -22.19 -27.06 -26.62
C GLY A 54 -23.73 -27.16 -26.65
N ASN A 55 -24.40 -27.27 -25.50
CA ASN A 55 -25.86 -27.40 -25.39
C ASN A 55 -26.61 -26.06 -25.21
N ALA A 56 -25.95 -24.92 -25.46
CA ALA A 56 -26.60 -23.61 -25.39
C ALA A 56 -27.32 -23.27 -26.69
N ASN A 57 -28.63 -23.44 -26.69
CA ASN A 57 -29.50 -23.01 -27.79
C ASN A 57 -29.96 -21.55 -27.61
N VAL A 58 -29.04 -20.61 -27.32
CA VAL A 58 -29.34 -19.17 -27.27
C VAL A 58 -28.51 -18.45 -28.34
N GLY A 59 -29.17 -17.71 -29.21
CA GLY A 59 -28.53 -16.94 -30.29
C GLY A 59 -27.97 -15.59 -29.81
N PRO A 60 -27.42 -14.78 -30.73
CA PRO A 60 -27.17 -13.36 -30.50
C PRO A 60 -28.40 -12.63 -29.96
N CYS A 61 -28.20 -11.46 -29.32
CA CYS A 61 -29.28 -10.74 -28.65
C CYS A 61 -30.50 -10.50 -29.56
N ILE A 62 -30.25 -10.06 -30.79
CA ILE A 62 -31.27 -9.77 -31.80
C ILE A 62 -30.93 -10.57 -33.06
N THR A 63 -31.88 -11.39 -33.52
CA THR A 63 -31.76 -12.18 -34.75
C THR A 63 -32.95 -12.04 -35.70
N GLY A 64 -34.06 -11.51 -35.22
CA GLY A 64 -35.31 -11.36 -35.97
C GLY A 64 -35.92 -9.98 -35.77
N VAL A 65 -36.55 -9.47 -36.83
CA VAL A 65 -37.15 -8.14 -36.86
C VAL A 65 -38.49 -8.18 -37.59
N ILE A 66 -39.49 -7.50 -37.04
CA ILE A 66 -40.75 -7.15 -37.69
C ILE A 66 -40.69 -5.65 -37.95
N ASP A 67 -40.56 -5.28 -39.22
CA ASP A 67 -40.54 -3.88 -39.65
C ASP A 67 -41.92 -3.48 -40.17
N THR A 68 -42.58 -2.59 -39.43
CA THR A 68 -43.91 -2.08 -39.79
C THR A 68 -43.86 -0.68 -40.42
N ARG A 69 -42.67 -0.14 -40.69
CA ARG A 69 -42.49 1.25 -41.17
C ARG A 69 -42.80 1.42 -42.66
N LYS A 70 -42.84 0.33 -43.42
CA LYS A 70 -43.11 0.38 -44.87
C LYS A 70 -44.58 0.70 -45.13
N GLY A 71 -44.85 1.80 -45.85
CA GLY A 71 -46.20 2.16 -46.30
C GLY A 71 -47.09 2.82 -45.23
N VAL A 72 -46.52 3.20 -44.09
CA VAL A 72 -47.21 3.96 -43.02
C VAL A 72 -46.53 5.32 -42.81
N PRO A 73 -47.22 6.34 -42.26
CA PRO A 73 -46.59 7.59 -41.88
C PRO A 73 -45.40 7.38 -40.92
N LEU A 74 -44.36 8.21 -41.02
CA LEU A 74 -43.13 8.07 -40.24
C LEU A 74 -43.40 7.88 -38.74
N ASN A 75 -44.20 8.77 -38.15
CA ASN A 75 -44.49 8.77 -36.71
C ASN A 75 -45.39 7.60 -36.25
N GLU A 76 -45.86 6.79 -37.19
CA GLU A 76 -46.75 5.66 -36.94
C GLU A 76 -46.08 4.30 -37.13
N GLY A 77 -44.91 4.28 -37.77
CA GLY A 77 -44.11 3.09 -37.97
C GLY A 77 -43.30 2.71 -36.73
N MET A 78 -43.02 1.42 -36.59
CA MET A 78 -42.19 0.87 -35.52
C MET A 78 -41.42 -0.36 -35.99
N ILE A 79 -40.33 -0.64 -35.30
CA ILE A 79 -39.61 -1.90 -35.38
C ILE A 79 -39.90 -2.72 -34.13
N ILE A 80 -40.15 -4.02 -34.28
CA ILE A 80 -40.20 -4.98 -33.18
C ILE A 80 -39.10 -6.02 -33.42
N GLU A 81 -38.17 -6.09 -32.49
CA GLU A 81 -37.07 -7.06 -32.49
C GLU A 81 -37.29 -8.10 -31.39
N GLU A 82 -36.78 -9.31 -31.64
CA GLU A 82 -36.59 -10.25 -30.54
C GLU A 82 -35.37 -9.89 -29.70
N GLY A 83 -35.40 -10.27 -28.41
CA GLY A 83 -34.33 -9.99 -27.47
C GLY A 83 -33.95 -11.20 -26.61
N SER A 84 -32.65 -11.44 -26.46
CA SER A 84 -32.14 -12.35 -25.43
C SER A 84 -31.84 -11.60 -24.13
N ILE A 85 -32.33 -12.10 -23.00
CA ILE A 85 -32.12 -11.53 -21.67
C ILE A 85 -30.74 -11.95 -21.14
N PRO A 86 -29.92 -11.02 -20.61
CA PRO A 86 -28.61 -11.35 -20.07
C PRO A 86 -28.66 -12.41 -18.94
N GLY A 87 -27.71 -13.34 -18.95
CA GLY A 87 -27.64 -14.42 -17.96
C GLY A 87 -27.42 -13.97 -16.51
N ALA A 88 -26.90 -12.75 -16.31
CA ALA A 88 -26.65 -12.17 -14.99
C ALA A 88 -27.91 -12.04 -14.12
N ILE A 89 -29.07 -11.79 -14.75
CA ILE A 89 -30.35 -11.63 -14.03
C ILE A 89 -31.24 -12.89 -14.10
N ALA A 90 -30.74 -13.97 -14.70
CA ALA A 90 -31.55 -15.15 -15.04
C ALA A 90 -32.24 -15.77 -13.80
N SER A 91 -31.58 -15.82 -12.64
CA SER A 91 -32.13 -16.41 -11.42
C SER A 91 -33.38 -15.69 -10.88
N GLN A 92 -33.54 -14.40 -11.21
CA GLN A 92 -34.65 -13.57 -10.73
C GLN A 92 -35.88 -13.63 -11.67
N LEU A 93 -35.67 -14.05 -12.92
CA LEU A 93 -36.70 -14.04 -13.96
C LEU A 93 -37.96 -14.86 -13.64
N PRO A 94 -37.89 -16.06 -13.03
CA PRO A 94 -39.10 -16.81 -12.66
C PRO A 94 -40.03 -16.00 -11.75
N ALA A 95 -39.48 -15.28 -10.78
CA ALA A 95 -40.25 -14.43 -9.88
C ALA A 95 -40.79 -13.18 -10.58
N ILE A 96 -39.94 -12.48 -11.34
CA ILE A 96 -40.31 -11.25 -12.06
C ILE A 96 -41.47 -11.52 -13.03
N PHE A 97 -41.38 -12.57 -13.86
CA PHE A 97 -42.42 -12.88 -14.83
C PHE A 97 -43.69 -13.43 -14.19
N ALA A 98 -43.59 -14.24 -13.13
CA ALA A 98 -44.77 -14.69 -12.40
C ALA A 98 -45.54 -13.52 -11.77
N LEU A 99 -44.82 -12.54 -11.21
CA LEU A 99 -45.41 -11.32 -10.65
C LEU A 99 -46.00 -10.44 -11.76
N GLY A 100 -45.22 -10.15 -12.81
CA GLY A 100 -45.66 -9.33 -13.95
C GLY A 100 -46.90 -9.90 -14.65
N SER A 101 -46.94 -11.22 -14.83
CA SER A 101 -48.11 -11.94 -15.35
C SER A 101 -49.36 -11.79 -14.47
N LYS A 102 -49.21 -11.71 -13.15
CA LYS A 102 -50.33 -11.56 -12.21
C LYS A 102 -50.90 -10.14 -12.23
N PHE A 103 -50.04 -9.13 -12.35
CA PHE A 103 -50.43 -7.72 -12.24
C PHE A 103 -50.80 -7.06 -13.57
N THR A 104 -50.14 -7.42 -14.66
CA THR A 104 -50.28 -6.77 -15.98
C THR A 104 -50.54 -7.75 -17.12
N GLY A 105 -50.62 -9.04 -16.82
CA GLY A 105 -50.73 -10.09 -17.82
C GLY A 105 -52.10 -10.13 -18.50
N ILE A 106 -52.11 -10.03 -19.83
CA ILE A 106 -53.29 -10.28 -20.65
C ILE A 106 -53.16 -11.67 -21.26
N LYS A 107 -54.00 -12.59 -20.80
CA LYS A 107 -54.02 -13.97 -21.33
C LYS A 107 -54.58 -13.99 -22.74
N THR A 108 -53.85 -14.62 -23.66
CA THR A 108 -54.32 -14.84 -25.04
C THR A 108 -54.95 -16.22 -25.25
N LYS A 109 -54.79 -17.14 -24.26
CA LYS A 109 -55.31 -18.52 -24.28
C LYS A 109 -56.68 -18.68 -23.60
N LYS A 110 -57.45 -19.70 -24.03
CA LYS A 110 -58.67 -20.20 -23.39
C LYS A 110 -58.59 -21.72 -23.18
N GLY A 111 -59.02 -22.25 -22.02
CA GLY A 111 -59.17 -23.69 -21.75
C GLY A 111 -58.47 -24.22 -20.47
N ILE A 112 -59.11 -25.18 -19.79
CA ILE A 112 -58.69 -25.73 -18.48
C ILE A 112 -57.42 -26.59 -18.57
N PHE A 113 -57.29 -27.43 -19.60
CA PHE A 113 -56.13 -28.31 -19.77
C PHE A 113 -54.82 -27.54 -19.99
N GLN A 114 -54.89 -26.45 -20.78
CA GLN A 114 -53.75 -25.56 -21.00
C GLN A 114 -53.35 -24.80 -19.73
N TRP A 115 -54.32 -24.42 -18.90
CA TRP A 115 -54.06 -23.77 -17.60
C TRP A 115 -53.26 -24.66 -16.64
N ILE A 116 -53.52 -25.98 -16.63
CA ILE A 116 -52.75 -26.94 -15.80
C ILE A 116 -51.30 -27.00 -16.27
N ILE A 117 -51.07 -27.14 -17.59
CA ILE A 117 -49.72 -27.17 -18.19
C ILE A 117 -48.95 -25.89 -17.86
N GLU A 118 -49.60 -24.74 -17.91
CA GLU A 118 -49.00 -23.45 -17.55
C GLU A 118 -48.52 -23.43 -16.09
N LYS A 119 -49.35 -23.88 -15.16
CA LYS A 119 -49.01 -23.93 -13.74
C LYS A 119 -47.82 -24.87 -13.46
N ILE A 120 -47.78 -26.01 -14.13
CA ILE A 120 -46.64 -26.93 -14.07
C ILE A 120 -45.36 -26.25 -14.57
N ARG A 121 -45.41 -25.57 -15.72
CA ARG A 121 -44.22 -24.86 -16.28
C ARG A 121 -43.74 -23.72 -15.40
N ILE A 122 -44.64 -22.99 -14.75
CA ILE A 122 -44.28 -21.95 -13.78
C ILE A 122 -43.53 -22.60 -12.62
N PHE A 123 -44.11 -23.63 -12.00
CA PHE A 123 -43.48 -24.39 -10.91
C PHE A 123 -42.11 -24.96 -11.29
N LEU A 124 -41.98 -25.55 -12.48
CA LEU A 124 -40.70 -26.05 -12.99
C LEU A 124 -39.65 -24.95 -13.18
N SER A 125 -40.05 -23.70 -13.48
CA SER A 125 -39.10 -22.57 -13.60
C SER A 125 -38.55 -22.15 -12.24
N PHE A 126 -39.35 -22.27 -11.18
CA PHE A 126 -38.92 -21.99 -9.82
C PHE A 126 -37.97 -23.05 -9.28
N ILE A 127 -38.21 -24.33 -9.59
CA ILE A 127 -37.39 -25.44 -9.07
C ILE A 127 -36.15 -25.70 -9.92
N LEU A 128 -36.29 -25.73 -11.24
CA LEU A 128 -35.21 -26.12 -12.15
C LEU A 128 -34.50 -24.91 -12.79
N GLY A 129 -34.89 -23.70 -12.39
CA GLY A 129 -34.31 -22.45 -12.84
C GLY A 129 -34.83 -21.93 -14.19
N PRO A 130 -34.32 -20.77 -14.64
CA PRO A 130 -34.86 -19.97 -15.75
C PRO A 130 -34.71 -20.62 -17.14
N TYR A 131 -33.85 -21.63 -17.27
CA TYR A 131 -33.61 -22.35 -18.52
C TYR A 131 -34.60 -23.50 -18.75
N ARG A 132 -35.57 -23.69 -17.85
CA ARG A 132 -36.64 -24.69 -17.97
C ARG A 132 -37.99 -24.04 -17.63
N GLY A 133 -39.07 -24.71 -18.01
CA GLY A 133 -40.43 -24.24 -17.70
C GLY A 133 -40.86 -23.00 -18.48
N ALA A 134 -41.63 -22.14 -17.82
CA ALA A 134 -42.27 -20.94 -18.35
C ALA A 134 -41.27 -19.89 -18.85
N VAL A 135 -40.15 -19.68 -18.15
CA VAL A 135 -39.15 -18.66 -18.54
C VAL A 135 -38.46 -19.04 -19.86
N ARG A 136 -38.14 -20.32 -20.08
CA ARG A 136 -37.62 -20.81 -21.38
C ARG A 136 -38.59 -20.56 -22.55
N ASN A 137 -39.88 -20.54 -22.25
CA ASN A 137 -40.96 -20.36 -23.21
C ASN A 137 -41.42 -18.88 -23.26
N THR A 138 -40.53 -17.94 -22.95
CA THR A 138 -40.83 -16.50 -22.95
C THR A 138 -40.08 -15.80 -24.07
N GLN A 139 -40.81 -15.02 -24.87
CA GLN A 139 -40.27 -14.17 -25.92
C GLN A 139 -40.17 -12.73 -25.40
N THR A 140 -39.02 -12.10 -25.60
CA THR A 140 -38.82 -10.68 -25.36
C THR A 140 -39.08 -9.91 -26.65
N TYR A 141 -39.79 -8.79 -26.55
CA TYR A 141 -40.00 -7.83 -27.62
C TYR A 141 -39.30 -6.53 -27.27
N LEU A 142 -38.37 -6.10 -28.12
CA LEU A 142 -37.71 -4.81 -28.07
C LEU A 142 -38.31 -3.95 -29.17
N VAL A 143 -38.94 -2.84 -28.83
CA VAL A 143 -39.63 -1.99 -29.79
C VAL A 143 -38.96 -0.64 -29.85
N MET A 144 -38.78 -0.11 -31.07
CA MET A 144 -38.35 1.26 -31.31
C MET A 144 -39.38 1.94 -32.22
N ALA A 145 -39.69 3.20 -31.92
CA ALA A 145 -40.72 3.97 -32.61
C ALA A 145 -40.42 5.47 -32.52
N HIS A 146 -41.40 6.31 -32.86
CA HIS A 146 -41.28 7.76 -32.74
C HIS A 146 -42.12 8.30 -31.58
N ASP A 147 -41.44 8.71 -30.51
CA ASP A 147 -42.01 9.31 -29.29
C ASP A 147 -41.94 10.85 -29.28
N GLY A 148 -41.35 11.46 -30.32
CA GLY A 148 -41.14 12.90 -30.44
C GLY A 148 -39.73 13.33 -30.05
N ASN A 149 -39.61 14.56 -29.53
CA ASN A 149 -38.37 15.19 -29.06
C ASN A 149 -38.65 16.34 -28.07
N ASP A 150 -39.77 16.29 -27.37
CA ASP A 150 -40.26 17.33 -26.48
C ASP A 150 -39.72 17.19 -25.04
N GLY A 151 -38.89 16.17 -24.79
CA GLY A 151 -38.19 16.00 -23.52
C GLY A 151 -37.14 17.09 -23.29
N LYS A 152 -36.99 17.48 -22.02
CA LYS A 152 -35.97 18.43 -21.57
C LYS A 152 -35.09 17.82 -20.49
N MET A 153 -33.80 18.12 -20.58
CA MET A 153 -32.77 17.72 -19.64
C MET A 153 -32.21 18.98 -18.96
N PHE A 154 -32.03 18.93 -17.65
CA PHE A 154 -31.51 20.06 -16.87
C PHE A 154 -30.80 19.55 -15.62
N LEU A 155 -29.95 20.38 -15.02
CA LEU A 155 -29.33 20.08 -13.74
C LEU A 155 -30.23 20.52 -12.59
N GLN A 156 -30.37 19.67 -11.58
CA GLN A 156 -30.98 20.01 -10.31
C GLN A 156 -30.14 19.42 -9.18
N ASN A 157 -29.54 20.29 -8.36
CA ASN A 157 -28.60 19.90 -7.30
C ASN A 157 -27.46 19.01 -7.85
N ASP A 158 -26.80 19.48 -8.91
CA ASP A 158 -25.70 18.80 -9.62
C ASP A 158 -26.04 17.39 -10.17
N ARG A 159 -27.34 17.09 -10.34
CA ARG A 159 -27.81 15.85 -10.95
C ARG A 159 -28.65 16.14 -12.17
N LEU A 160 -28.38 15.39 -13.24
CA LEU A 160 -29.16 15.44 -14.47
C LEU A 160 -30.59 14.93 -14.22
N ARG A 161 -31.57 15.76 -14.58
CA ARG A 161 -32.99 15.44 -14.51
C ARG A 161 -33.59 15.53 -15.90
N ILE A 162 -34.54 14.64 -16.18
CA ILE A 162 -35.36 14.64 -17.38
C ILE A 162 -36.75 15.08 -16.98
N SER A 163 -37.28 16.11 -17.63
CA SER A 163 -38.69 16.48 -17.57
C SER A 163 -39.33 16.17 -18.91
N TRP A 164 -40.29 15.25 -18.89
CA TRP A 164 -41.08 14.91 -20.06
C TRP A 164 -42.51 14.51 -19.67
N PRO A 165 -43.38 15.48 -19.38
CA PRO A 165 -44.73 15.20 -18.91
C PRO A 165 -45.54 14.39 -19.94
N ASN A 166 -46.28 13.38 -19.46
CA ASN A 166 -47.24 12.58 -20.24
C ASN A 166 -46.64 11.77 -21.41
N VAL A 167 -45.32 11.56 -21.48
CA VAL A 167 -44.71 10.76 -22.57
C VAL A 167 -45.29 9.34 -22.66
N GLY A 168 -45.52 8.67 -21.53
CA GLY A 168 -46.14 7.33 -21.48
C GLY A 168 -47.61 7.27 -21.89
N LYS A 169 -48.27 8.42 -22.07
CA LYS A 169 -49.66 8.56 -22.55
C LYS A 169 -49.75 8.83 -24.05
N LYS A 170 -48.60 8.91 -24.75
CA LYS A 170 -48.61 9.16 -26.20
C LYS A 170 -49.27 7.99 -26.95
N PRO A 171 -50.08 8.26 -28.00
CA PRO A 171 -50.81 7.22 -28.74
C PRO A 171 -49.93 6.09 -29.29
N ILE A 172 -48.67 6.40 -29.60
CA ILE A 172 -47.71 5.42 -30.11
C ILE A 172 -47.51 4.24 -29.15
N PHE A 173 -47.45 4.47 -27.82
CA PHE A 173 -47.23 3.40 -26.85
C PHE A 173 -48.45 2.49 -26.70
N GLU A 174 -49.67 3.03 -26.85
CA GLU A 174 -50.89 2.22 -26.89
C GLU A 174 -50.95 1.37 -28.16
N LYS A 175 -50.55 1.94 -29.31
CA LYS A 175 -50.41 1.23 -30.58
C LYS A 175 -49.40 0.10 -30.47
N ILE A 176 -48.21 0.36 -29.93
CA ILE A 176 -47.18 -0.67 -29.67
C ILE A 176 -47.76 -1.78 -28.80
N SER A 177 -48.41 -1.43 -27.69
CA SER A 177 -48.98 -2.44 -26.77
C SER A 177 -50.06 -3.30 -27.43
N THR A 178 -50.80 -2.76 -28.38
CA THR A 178 -51.82 -3.50 -29.14
C THR A 178 -51.16 -4.50 -30.09
N ILE A 179 -50.16 -4.04 -30.85
CA ILE A 179 -49.43 -4.89 -31.79
C ILE A 179 -48.66 -6.00 -31.07
N LEU A 180 -48.01 -5.72 -29.93
CA LEU A 180 -47.31 -6.75 -29.15
C LEU A 180 -48.27 -7.80 -28.57
N LYS A 181 -49.50 -7.41 -28.21
CA LYS A 181 -50.53 -8.35 -27.80
C LYS A 181 -50.93 -9.27 -28.96
N GLU A 182 -51.11 -8.72 -30.16
CA GLU A 182 -51.40 -9.51 -31.37
C GLU A 182 -50.25 -10.45 -31.73
N ALA A 183 -49.00 -9.99 -31.66
CA ALA A 183 -47.80 -10.82 -31.84
C ALA A 183 -47.69 -11.96 -30.81
N THR A 184 -48.29 -11.79 -29.62
CA THR A 184 -48.32 -12.81 -28.56
C THR A 184 -49.37 -13.91 -28.78
N VAL A 185 -50.44 -13.64 -29.55
CA VAL A 185 -51.50 -14.61 -29.85
C VAL A 185 -50.97 -15.90 -30.50
N PRO A 186 -50.17 -15.86 -31.58
CA PRO A 186 -49.67 -17.09 -32.22
C PRO A 186 -48.73 -17.90 -31.33
N LEU A 187 -47.98 -17.24 -30.43
CA LEU A 187 -47.14 -17.91 -29.43
C LEU A 187 -47.95 -18.55 -28.30
N GLN A 188 -49.24 -18.20 -28.21
CA GLN A 188 -50.16 -18.55 -27.14
C GLN A 188 -49.57 -18.18 -25.77
N GLY A 189 -48.94 -17.01 -25.67
CA GLY A 189 -48.34 -16.51 -24.44
C GLY A 189 -49.31 -15.68 -23.59
N THR A 190 -48.90 -15.33 -22.38
CA THR A 190 -49.47 -14.21 -21.64
C THR A 190 -48.71 -12.96 -22.02
N TYR A 191 -49.37 -11.98 -22.63
CA TYR A 191 -48.73 -10.71 -22.93
C TYR A 191 -48.49 -9.96 -21.61
N ILE A 192 -47.23 -9.69 -21.29
CA ILE A 192 -46.82 -8.89 -20.14
C ILE A 192 -46.34 -7.55 -20.69
N LYS A 193 -47.04 -6.49 -20.29
CA LYS A 193 -46.66 -5.11 -20.54
C LYS A 193 -45.48 -4.74 -19.63
N ASN A 194 -44.61 -3.82 -20.05
CA ASN A 194 -43.45 -3.37 -19.28
C ASN A 194 -43.79 -3.20 -17.77
N PRO A 195 -43.10 -3.89 -16.83
CA PRO A 195 -43.40 -3.84 -15.39
C PRO A 195 -43.38 -2.42 -14.78
N VAL A 196 -42.61 -1.51 -15.39
CA VAL A 196 -42.46 -0.11 -14.97
C VAL A 196 -43.56 0.79 -15.53
N TRP A 197 -44.36 0.31 -16.51
CA TRP A 197 -45.49 1.07 -17.06
C TRP A 197 -46.79 0.71 -16.32
N ASN A 198 -46.95 1.19 -15.08
CA ASN A 198 -48.14 0.92 -14.25
C ASN A 198 -48.77 2.21 -13.65
N ARG A 199 -49.98 2.10 -13.09
CA ARG A 199 -50.71 3.24 -12.47
C ARG A 199 -50.00 3.84 -11.24
N LEU A 200 -49.08 3.11 -10.60
CA LEU A 200 -48.33 3.56 -9.42
C LEU A 200 -47.05 4.34 -9.75
N THR A 201 -46.59 4.29 -11.01
CA THR A 201 -45.36 4.92 -11.51
C THR A 201 -45.66 6.02 -12.55
N ASP A 202 -46.91 6.50 -12.58
CA ASP A 202 -47.47 7.46 -13.56
C ASP A 202 -47.06 7.22 -15.02
N GLN A 203 -46.85 5.94 -15.38
CA GLN A 203 -46.47 5.54 -16.74
C GLN A 203 -45.08 5.99 -17.21
N ASP A 204 -44.12 6.10 -16.29
CA ASP A 204 -42.72 6.35 -16.60
C ASP A 204 -42.15 5.32 -17.60
N LEU A 205 -41.32 5.81 -18.53
CA LEU A 205 -40.68 5.02 -19.57
C LEU A 205 -39.20 4.78 -19.24
N ILE A 206 -38.69 3.62 -19.63
CA ILE A 206 -37.26 3.32 -19.63
C ILE A 206 -36.82 3.25 -21.09
N SER A 207 -35.83 4.07 -21.43
CA SER A 207 -35.15 4.02 -22.72
C SER A 207 -33.72 3.51 -22.54
N VAL A 208 -33.28 2.67 -23.47
CA VAL A 208 -31.90 2.18 -23.59
C VAL A 208 -31.14 2.91 -24.71
N HIS A 209 -31.86 3.66 -25.53
CA HIS A 209 -31.38 4.46 -26.64
C HIS A 209 -31.70 5.96 -26.45
N PRO A 210 -31.23 6.59 -25.37
CA PRO A 210 -31.53 7.99 -25.16
C PRO A 210 -30.79 8.87 -26.19
N LEU A 211 -31.53 9.74 -26.88
CA LEU A 211 -31.05 10.63 -27.94
C LEU A 211 -31.35 12.09 -27.59
N GLY A 212 -30.62 13.01 -28.20
CA GLY A 212 -30.84 14.45 -28.04
C GLY A 212 -30.19 15.04 -26.78
N GLY A 213 -30.49 16.31 -26.53
CA GLY A 213 -29.85 17.12 -25.47
C GLY A 213 -28.74 18.04 -25.97
N CYS A 214 -28.10 17.72 -27.10
CA CYS A 214 -27.16 18.62 -27.79
C CYS A 214 -27.50 18.71 -29.29
N PRO A 215 -28.74 19.01 -29.67
CA PRO A 215 -29.24 18.78 -31.02
C PRO A 215 -28.41 19.48 -32.09
N MET A 216 -28.18 18.77 -33.20
CA MET A 216 -27.59 19.34 -34.43
C MET A 216 -28.58 20.25 -35.16
N GLY A 217 -28.09 21.33 -35.76
CA GLY A 217 -28.89 22.26 -36.57
C GLY A 217 -28.06 23.36 -37.22
N GLU A 218 -28.75 24.27 -37.93
CA GLU A 218 -28.13 25.30 -38.77
C GLU A 218 -27.57 26.49 -37.96
N ASP A 219 -28.10 26.76 -36.76
CA ASP A 219 -27.66 27.89 -35.93
C ASP A 219 -27.92 27.68 -34.43
N ALA A 220 -27.22 28.45 -33.61
CA ALA A 220 -27.20 28.31 -32.16
C ALA A 220 -28.52 28.64 -31.45
N SER A 221 -29.52 29.25 -32.11
CA SER A 221 -30.80 29.61 -31.50
C SER A 221 -31.65 28.39 -31.12
N PHE A 222 -31.50 27.29 -31.87
CA PHE A 222 -32.29 26.06 -31.69
C PHE A 222 -31.46 24.79 -31.71
N SER A 223 -30.13 24.92 -31.79
CA SER A 223 -29.20 23.79 -31.85
C SER A 223 -27.90 24.08 -31.10
N VAL A 224 -27.21 23.01 -30.69
CA VAL A 224 -25.97 23.08 -29.90
C VAL A 224 -24.75 22.84 -30.78
N VAL A 225 -24.90 22.03 -31.83
CA VAL A 225 -23.81 21.71 -32.75
C VAL A 225 -24.19 21.95 -34.21
N ASN A 226 -23.19 22.27 -35.03
CA ASN A 226 -23.33 22.31 -36.48
C ASN A 226 -23.28 20.91 -37.11
N GLU A 227 -23.34 20.83 -38.44
CA GLU A 227 -23.31 19.59 -39.22
C GLU A 227 -22.00 18.78 -39.07
N ASN A 228 -20.95 19.41 -38.58
CA ASN A 228 -19.63 18.81 -38.31
C ASN A 228 -19.46 18.46 -36.82
N CYS A 229 -20.54 18.49 -36.04
CA CYS A 229 -20.54 18.22 -34.61
C CYS A 229 -19.75 19.24 -33.76
N GLN A 230 -19.42 20.43 -34.31
CA GLN A 230 -18.76 21.50 -33.57
C GLN A 230 -19.76 22.26 -32.72
N VAL A 231 -19.40 22.58 -31.48
CA VAL A 231 -20.27 23.29 -30.54
C VAL A 231 -20.32 24.78 -30.88
N TYR A 232 -21.53 25.34 -30.99
CA TYR A 232 -21.72 26.78 -31.18
C TYR A 232 -21.25 27.59 -29.96
N SER A 233 -20.57 28.70 -30.23
CA SER A 233 -20.00 29.59 -29.19
C SER A 233 -20.95 30.68 -28.71
N GLY A 234 -22.10 30.83 -29.37
CA GLY A 234 -23.11 31.84 -29.05
C GLY A 234 -24.48 31.27 -28.70
N LYS A 235 -25.42 32.17 -28.41
CA LYS A 235 -26.85 31.86 -28.23
C LYS A 235 -27.65 31.91 -29.53
N SER A 236 -27.08 32.51 -30.57
CA SER A 236 -27.61 32.61 -31.93
C SER A 236 -26.43 32.69 -32.91
N GLY A 237 -26.70 32.54 -34.20
CA GLY A 237 -25.68 32.57 -35.25
C GLY A 237 -24.94 31.23 -35.41
N THR A 238 -23.87 31.25 -36.21
CA THR A 238 -23.17 30.04 -36.68
C THR A 238 -21.72 29.93 -36.20
N GLU A 239 -21.28 30.83 -35.32
CA GLU A 239 -19.93 30.79 -34.75
C GLU A 239 -19.76 29.60 -33.81
N THR A 240 -18.59 28.96 -33.86
CA THR A 240 -18.28 27.74 -33.08
C THR A 240 -17.02 27.93 -32.24
N HIS A 241 -16.91 27.12 -31.18
CA HIS A 241 -15.67 27.00 -30.41
C HIS A 241 -14.63 26.19 -31.19
N ASP A 242 -13.40 26.70 -31.31
CA ASP A 242 -12.31 25.89 -31.87
C ASP A 242 -11.98 24.74 -30.91
N GLY A 243 -11.77 23.54 -31.48
CA GLY A 243 -11.42 22.34 -30.72
C GLY A 243 -12.55 21.67 -29.92
N LEU A 244 -13.77 22.22 -29.87
CA LEU A 244 -14.87 21.64 -29.07
C LEU A 244 -15.95 20.96 -29.94
N TYR A 245 -16.06 19.64 -29.82
CA TYR A 245 -16.95 18.80 -30.62
C TYR A 245 -17.77 17.84 -29.75
N ILE A 246 -18.98 17.48 -30.19
CA ILE A 246 -19.83 16.44 -29.57
C ILE A 246 -20.17 15.40 -30.62
N MET A 247 -19.68 14.18 -30.46
CA MET A 247 -19.82 13.09 -31.45
C MET A 247 -20.48 11.86 -30.83
N ASP A 248 -21.57 12.05 -30.09
CA ASP A 248 -22.38 10.96 -29.50
C ASP A 248 -23.88 11.13 -29.83
N GLY A 249 -24.74 10.22 -29.33
CA GLY A 249 -26.18 10.24 -29.59
C GLY A 249 -26.94 11.51 -29.16
N SER A 250 -26.32 12.40 -28.36
CA SER A 250 -26.94 13.65 -27.93
C SER A 250 -27.14 14.65 -29.08
N VAL A 251 -26.41 14.50 -30.19
CA VAL A 251 -26.56 15.38 -31.36
C VAL A 251 -27.77 15.06 -32.21
N ILE A 252 -28.37 13.89 -32.03
CA ILE A 252 -29.52 13.44 -32.81
C ILE A 252 -30.77 14.17 -32.33
N PRO A 253 -31.41 15.02 -33.16
CA PRO A 253 -32.44 15.97 -32.69
C PRO A 253 -33.84 15.35 -32.51
N ARG A 254 -34.00 14.04 -32.73
CA ARG A 254 -35.29 13.32 -32.64
C ARG A 254 -35.11 11.80 -32.55
N SER A 255 -36.18 11.10 -32.21
CA SER A 255 -36.26 9.63 -32.35
C SER A 255 -35.97 9.17 -33.78
N LEU A 256 -35.17 8.11 -33.89
CA LEU A 256 -34.86 7.42 -35.14
C LEU A 256 -35.87 6.29 -35.41
N GLY A 257 -36.46 5.69 -34.36
CA GLY A 257 -37.41 4.58 -34.47
C GLY A 257 -36.77 3.26 -34.90
N VAL A 258 -35.46 3.14 -34.67
CA VAL A 258 -34.57 2.02 -35.03
C VAL A 258 -33.37 2.05 -34.09
N ASN A 259 -32.65 0.94 -33.94
CA ASN A 259 -31.37 0.90 -33.22
C ASN A 259 -30.41 2.01 -33.70
N PRO A 260 -29.98 2.92 -32.80
CA PRO A 260 -29.29 4.14 -33.21
C PRO A 260 -27.79 3.95 -33.50
N LEU A 261 -27.21 2.81 -33.11
CA LEU A 261 -25.76 2.57 -33.10
C LEU A 261 -25.08 2.99 -34.43
N LEU A 262 -25.55 2.44 -35.56
CA LEU A 262 -24.93 2.73 -36.86
C LEU A 262 -25.10 4.19 -37.28
N THR A 263 -26.21 4.84 -36.89
CA THR A 263 -26.43 6.26 -37.19
C THR A 263 -25.47 7.14 -36.38
N ILE A 264 -25.30 6.82 -35.10
CA ILE A 264 -24.35 7.52 -34.23
C ILE A 264 -22.93 7.32 -34.78
N CYS A 265 -22.51 6.08 -35.05
CA CYS A 265 -21.20 5.80 -35.63
C CYS A 265 -20.95 6.55 -36.92
N ALA A 266 -21.90 6.55 -37.86
CA ALA A 266 -21.75 7.25 -39.14
C ALA A 266 -21.57 8.76 -38.97
N ILE A 267 -22.31 9.38 -38.04
CA ILE A 267 -22.17 10.83 -37.76
C ILE A 267 -20.83 11.13 -37.09
N SER A 268 -20.43 10.31 -36.11
CA SER A 268 -19.16 10.47 -35.40
C SER A 268 -17.95 10.26 -36.33
N GLU A 269 -17.95 9.22 -37.15
CA GLU A 269 -16.89 8.93 -38.13
C GLU A 269 -16.77 10.06 -39.16
N ARG A 270 -17.89 10.55 -39.69
CA ARG A 270 -17.92 11.70 -40.60
C ARG A 270 -17.33 12.95 -39.95
N ALA A 271 -17.66 13.22 -38.69
CA ALA A 271 -17.13 14.37 -37.97
C ALA A 271 -15.61 14.23 -37.71
N CYS A 272 -15.13 13.04 -37.37
CA CYS A 272 -13.71 12.72 -37.25
C CYS A 272 -12.94 12.90 -38.57
N GLU A 273 -13.48 12.40 -39.68
CA GLU A 273 -12.89 12.58 -41.02
C GLU A 273 -12.74 14.07 -41.36
N LYS A 274 -13.77 14.87 -41.10
CA LYS A 274 -13.73 16.32 -41.33
C LYS A 274 -12.76 17.06 -40.41
N LEU A 275 -12.73 16.71 -39.13
CA LEU A 275 -11.78 17.26 -38.17
C LEU A 275 -10.33 16.96 -38.57
N THR A 276 -10.03 15.72 -38.94
CA THR A 276 -8.69 15.32 -39.36
C THR A 276 -8.27 16.03 -40.65
N ALA A 277 -9.17 16.15 -41.63
CA ALA A 277 -8.93 16.94 -42.84
C ALA A 277 -8.65 18.42 -42.52
N GLN A 278 -9.43 19.03 -41.61
CA GLN A 278 -9.25 20.41 -41.17
C GLN A 278 -7.89 20.64 -40.48
N LYS A 279 -7.42 19.67 -39.67
CA LYS A 279 -6.13 19.75 -38.96
C LYS A 279 -4.95 19.21 -39.79
N GLY A 280 -5.17 18.76 -41.02
CA GLY A 280 -4.12 18.20 -41.89
C GLY A 280 -3.59 16.83 -41.45
N PHE A 281 -4.35 16.09 -40.64
CA PHE A 281 -4.00 14.75 -40.18
C PHE A 281 -4.39 13.68 -41.21
N LYS A 282 -3.59 12.61 -41.31
CA LYS A 282 -3.88 11.44 -42.15
C LYS A 282 -4.38 10.29 -41.29
N ILE A 283 -5.60 9.80 -41.57
CA ILE A 283 -6.14 8.60 -40.94
C ILE A 283 -5.53 7.36 -41.60
N ASN A 284 -5.05 6.40 -40.80
CA ASN A 284 -4.66 5.08 -41.27
C ASN A 284 -5.82 4.10 -41.10
N TYR A 285 -6.44 3.69 -42.20
CA TYR A 285 -7.56 2.73 -42.21
C TYR A 285 -7.11 1.26 -42.27
N ASN A 286 -5.81 0.97 -42.24
CA ASN A 286 -5.32 -0.41 -42.29
C ASN A 286 -5.73 -1.17 -41.02
N LEU A 287 -6.32 -2.35 -41.21
CA LEU A 287 -6.65 -3.27 -40.14
C LEU A 287 -5.48 -4.26 -39.90
N PRO A 288 -5.24 -4.68 -38.65
CA PRO A 288 -5.97 -4.30 -37.44
C PRO A 288 -5.59 -2.90 -36.92
N SER A 289 -6.60 -2.08 -36.63
CA SER A 289 -6.44 -0.73 -36.08
C SER A 289 -6.31 -0.81 -34.55
N TYR A 290 -5.16 -1.26 -34.05
CA TYR A 290 -4.83 -1.14 -32.62
C TYR A 290 -3.72 -0.10 -32.41
N PRO A 291 -3.74 0.65 -31.29
CA PRO A 291 -2.57 1.40 -30.86
C PRO A 291 -1.40 0.42 -30.72
N LYS A 292 -0.25 0.71 -31.31
CA LYS A 292 0.98 -0.09 -31.11
C LYS A 292 1.51 0.10 -29.69
N ASN A 293 0.82 -0.41 -28.68
CA ASN A 293 1.37 -0.51 -27.34
C ASN A 293 2.29 -1.73 -27.26
N LYS A 294 3.60 -1.50 -27.35
CA LYS A 294 4.65 -2.51 -27.18
C LYS A 294 4.85 -2.96 -25.71
N GLY A 295 3.82 -2.95 -24.87
CA GLY A 295 3.98 -3.23 -23.44
C GLY A 295 2.74 -3.56 -22.62
N VAL A 296 1.57 -3.80 -23.22
CA VAL A 296 0.39 -4.22 -22.43
C VAL A 296 0.51 -5.71 -22.15
N SER A 297 0.58 -6.02 -20.84
CA SER A 297 0.57 -7.37 -20.29
C SER A 297 -0.67 -8.17 -20.72
N ASP A 298 -0.52 -9.49 -20.75
CA ASP A 298 -1.54 -10.50 -21.05
C ASP A 298 -2.93 -10.12 -20.48
N GLU A 299 -4.00 -10.09 -21.31
CA GLU A 299 -5.42 -9.80 -20.96
C GLU A 299 -6.06 -10.81 -19.96
N LYS A 300 -5.22 -11.49 -19.17
CA LYS A 300 -5.58 -12.51 -18.20
C LYS A 300 -5.46 -12.04 -16.76
N VAL A 301 -4.78 -10.92 -16.50
CA VAL A 301 -4.53 -10.42 -15.14
C VAL A 301 -5.45 -9.24 -14.83
N LEU A 302 -6.06 -9.25 -13.64
CA LEU A 302 -6.89 -8.15 -13.17
C LEU A 302 -6.01 -6.93 -12.88
N GLY A 303 -6.45 -5.75 -13.28
CA GLY A 303 -5.84 -4.48 -12.91
C GLY A 303 -6.78 -3.64 -12.04
N ILE A 304 -6.32 -2.46 -11.62
CA ILE A 304 -7.12 -1.51 -10.86
C ILE A 304 -6.93 -0.08 -11.35
N GLU A 305 -8.00 0.70 -11.34
CA GLU A 305 -8.00 2.11 -11.72
C GLU A 305 -8.81 2.93 -10.71
N PHE A 306 -8.33 4.12 -10.35
CA PHE A 306 -9.04 5.10 -9.54
C PHE A 306 -8.60 6.52 -9.89
N THR A 307 -9.47 7.50 -9.61
CA THR A 307 -9.20 8.92 -9.89
C THR A 307 -9.15 9.71 -8.59
N GLU A 308 -8.09 10.48 -8.43
CA GLU A 308 -7.79 11.30 -7.26
C GLU A 308 -7.76 12.79 -7.63
N CYS A 309 -8.29 13.63 -6.74
CA CYS A 309 -8.21 15.08 -6.83
C CYS A 309 -7.53 15.62 -5.57
N MET A 310 -6.49 16.44 -5.75
CA MET A 310 -5.80 17.10 -4.64
C MET A 310 -5.65 18.58 -4.92
N LYS A 311 -5.76 19.39 -3.86
CA LYS A 311 -5.69 20.86 -3.92
C LYS A 311 -4.76 21.38 -2.85
N GLY A 312 -4.02 22.44 -3.16
CA GLY A 312 -3.14 23.08 -2.19
C GLY A 312 -2.43 24.29 -2.77
N PHE A 313 -1.24 24.57 -2.22
CA PHE A 313 -0.46 25.75 -2.55
C PHE A 313 1.02 25.39 -2.65
N PHE A 314 1.73 26.10 -3.52
CA PHE A 314 3.18 25.97 -3.69
C PHE A 314 3.81 27.35 -3.91
N SER A 315 5.10 27.50 -3.63
CA SER A 315 5.83 28.74 -3.90
C SER A 315 7.16 28.47 -4.60
N THR A 316 7.55 29.41 -5.46
CA THR A 316 8.87 29.43 -6.12
C THR A 316 9.95 30.07 -5.24
N GLN A 317 9.56 30.74 -4.15
CA GLN A 317 10.48 31.40 -3.22
C GLN A 317 11.07 30.43 -2.18
N SER A 318 10.38 29.34 -1.85
CA SER A 318 10.89 28.28 -0.97
C SER A 318 11.32 27.08 -1.82
N LYS A 319 12.64 26.87 -1.90
CA LYS A 319 13.23 25.73 -2.63
C LYS A 319 13.74 24.62 -1.71
N GLU A 320 13.85 24.89 -0.42
CA GLU A 320 14.42 23.95 0.55
C GLU A 320 13.33 23.18 1.29
N ASP A 321 12.22 23.82 1.67
CA ASP A 321 11.19 23.27 2.56
C ASP A 321 9.76 23.35 1.96
N THR A 322 9.01 22.25 2.07
CA THR A 322 7.64 22.11 1.53
C THR A 322 6.59 22.84 2.36
N GLU A 323 6.71 22.87 3.68
CA GLU A 323 5.78 23.54 4.60
C GLU A 323 5.88 25.06 4.45
N ARG A 324 7.11 25.57 4.39
CA ARG A 324 7.38 26.98 4.07
C ARG A 324 6.88 27.35 2.69
N GLY A 325 7.06 26.47 1.70
CA GLY A 325 6.54 26.65 0.35
C GLY A 325 5.02 26.72 0.30
N TYR A 326 4.33 25.89 1.09
CA TYR A 326 2.88 25.92 1.23
C TYR A 326 2.38 27.23 1.86
N GLN A 327 2.99 27.66 2.97
CA GLN A 327 2.57 28.88 3.66
C GLN A 327 2.75 30.13 2.79
N ILE A 328 3.92 30.29 2.14
CA ILE A 328 4.16 31.41 1.22
C ILE A 328 3.20 31.33 0.02
N GLY A 329 3.05 30.14 -0.57
CA GLY A 329 2.15 29.95 -1.71
C GLY A 329 0.70 30.30 -1.38
N LYS A 330 0.27 30.03 -0.14
CA LYS A 330 -1.05 30.41 0.36
C LYS A 330 -1.21 31.91 0.49
N ASP A 331 -0.19 32.60 1.03
CA ASP A 331 -0.18 34.06 1.17
C ASP A 331 -0.15 34.78 -0.19
N GLU A 332 0.49 34.16 -1.19
CA GLU A 332 0.57 34.67 -2.57
C GLU A 332 -0.62 34.28 -3.46
N GLY A 333 -1.49 33.38 -2.99
CA GLY A 333 -2.57 32.81 -3.81
C GLY A 333 -2.07 31.90 -4.95
N SER A 334 -0.87 31.34 -4.82
CA SER A 334 -0.26 30.39 -5.74
C SER A 334 -0.84 28.98 -5.55
N SER A 335 -2.07 28.82 -6.01
CA SER A 335 -2.81 27.56 -5.91
C SER A 335 -2.34 26.52 -6.92
N ILE A 336 -2.43 25.27 -6.52
CA ILE A 336 -2.20 24.10 -7.38
C ILE A 336 -3.26 23.05 -7.09
N GLU A 337 -3.85 22.52 -8.16
CA GLU A 337 -4.86 21.47 -8.12
C GLU A 337 -4.54 20.44 -9.21
N PHE A 338 -4.68 19.15 -8.90
CA PHE A 338 -4.63 18.11 -9.92
C PHE A 338 -5.89 17.25 -9.92
N LEU A 339 -6.18 16.67 -11.08
CA LEU A 339 -7.12 15.58 -11.26
C LEU A 339 -6.38 14.46 -12.00
N LEU A 340 -6.04 13.38 -11.29
CA LEU A 340 -5.21 12.29 -11.81
C LEU A 340 -5.96 10.97 -11.77
N THR A 341 -5.92 10.21 -12.86
CA THR A 341 -6.32 8.81 -12.89
C THR A 341 -5.06 7.95 -12.77
N ILE A 342 -5.06 7.09 -11.76
CA ILE A 342 -4.00 6.10 -11.49
C ILE A 342 -4.51 4.75 -11.95
N ARG A 343 -3.71 4.04 -12.73
CA ARG A 343 -4.05 2.75 -13.33
C ARG A 343 -2.88 1.78 -13.25
N SER A 344 -3.12 0.61 -12.66
CA SER A 344 -2.27 -0.57 -12.77
C SER A 344 -2.94 -1.62 -13.63
N GLU A 345 -2.24 -2.14 -14.65
CA GLU A 345 -2.72 -3.25 -15.47
C GLU A 345 -2.65 -4.60 -14.74
N ASN A 346 -1.84 -4.68 -13.68
CA ASN A 346 -1.57 -5.90 -12.92
C ASN A 346 -1.66 -5.63 -11.41
N LEU A 347 -2.79 -6.01 -10.82
CA LEU A 347 -3.07 -5.86 -9.40
C LEU A 347 -2.15 -6.72 -8.53
N GLU A 348 -1.76 -7.91 -9.00
CA GLU A 348 -0.85 -8.80 -8.24
C GLU A 348 0.54 -8.19 -8.13
N GLU A 349 1.04 -7.62 -9.22
CA GLU A 349 2.33 -6.94 -9.25
C GLU A 349 2.31 -5.67 -8.40
N MET A 350 1.24 -4.87 -8.47
CA MET A 350 1.08 -3.69 -7.62
C MET A 350 1.10 -4.00 -6.11
N ILE A 351 0.60 -5.17 -5.72
CA ILE A 351 0.52 -5.59 -4.31
C ILE A 351 1.77 -6.33 -3.85
N GLY A 352 2.36 -7.16 -4.72
CA GLY A 352 3.43 -8.09 -4.36
C GLY A 352 4.85 -7.63 -4.70
N ASN A 353 5.00 -6.66 -5.61
CA ASN A 353 6.31 -6.13 -5.99
C ASN A 353 6.54 -4.77 -5.31
N PRO A 354 7.54 -4.61 -4.44
CA PRO A 354 7.86 -3.32 -3.82
C PRO A 354 8.30 -2.25 -4.84
N ASP A 355 8.82 -2.66 -6.00
CA ASP A 355 9.28 -1.76 -7.08
C ASP A 355 8.24 -1.59 -8.19
N HIS A 356 6.97 -1.91 -7.93
CA HIS A 356 5.92 -1.78 -8.94
C HIS A 356 5.77 -0.34 -9.43
N LYS A 357 5.32 -0.18 -10.67
CA LYS A 357 4.99 1.11 -11.26
C LYS A 357 3.59 1.07 -11.87
N ALA A 358 2.66 1.80 -11.27
CA ALA A 358 1.39 2.11 -11.89
C ALA A 358 1.52 3.35 -12.77
N THR A 359 0.70 3.42 -13.83
CA THR A 359 0.63 4.62 -14.68
C THR A 359 -0.27 5.66 -14.04
N LEU A 360 0.09 6.94 -14.16
CA LEU A 360 -0.81 8.05 -13.83
C LEU A 360 -0.90 9.03 -15.00
N PHE A 361 -2.09 9.57 -15.23
CA PHE A 361 -2.36 10.57 -16.26
C PHE A 361 -3.52 11.48 -15.82
N GLY A 362 -3.62 12.68 -16.38
CA GLY A 362 -4.63 13.64 -15.97
C GLY A 362 -4.24 15.08 -16.28
N THR A 363 -4.72 16.00 -15.46
CA THR A 363 -4.50 17.44 -15.63
C THR A 363 -4.12 18.12 -14.33
N VAL A 364 -3.39 19.24 -14.45
CA VAL A 364 -3.01 20.13 -13.36
C VAL A 364 -3.47 21.54 -13.67
N LYS A 365 -4.07 22.21 -12.70
CA LYS A 365 -4.36 23.65 -12.73
C LYS A 365 -3.45 24.35 -11.75
N ALA A 366 -2.50 25.13 -12.27
CA ALA A 366 -1.54 25.90 -11.47
C ALA A 366 -1.27 27.25 -12.15
N PRO A 367 -2.07 28.30 -11.85
CA PRO A 367 -2.01 29.60 -12.55
C PRO A 367 -0.64 30.29 -12.51
N PHE A 368 0.19 29.98 -11.51
CA PHE A 368 1.57 30.48 -11.40
C PHE A 368 2.57 29.76 -12.32
N ILE A 369 2.21 28.59 -12.86
CA ILE A 369 3.01 27.83 -13.83
C ILE A 369 2.55 28.15 -15.26
N SER A 370 1.25 28.04 -15.51
CA SER A 370 0.61 28.36 -16.79
C SER A 370 -0.82 28.84 -16.52
N LYS A 371 -1.32 29.75 -17.38
CA LYS A 371 -2.70 30.24 -17.27
C LYS A 371 -3.72 29.17 -17.66
N ASP A 372 -3.31 28.26 -18.54
CA ASP A 372 -4.14 27.19 -19.07
C ASP A 372 -3.98 25.90 -18.27
N VAL A 373 -4.87 24.94 -18.54
CA VAL A 373 -4.81 23.62 -17.89
C VAL A 373 -3.62 22.85 -18.43
N ILE A 374 -2.80 22.34 -17.52
CA ILE A 374 -1.53 21.67 -17.81
C ILE A 374 -1.80 20.17 -17.98
N THR A 375 -1.27 19.57 -19.04
CA THR A 375 -1.47 18.15 -19.35
C THR A 375 -0.38 17.28 -18.72
N VAL A 376 -0.79 16.19 -18.07
CA VAL A 376 0.12 15.25 -17.43
C VAL A 376 0.49 14.10 -18.37
N THR A 377 1.80 13.83 -18.53
CA THR A 377 2.33 12.70 -19.30
C THR A 377 3.44 11.98 -18.55
N GLY A 378 3.77 10.75 -18.98
CA GLY A 378 4.92 10.00 -18.43
C GLY A 378 4.80 9.74 -16.93
N GLY A 379 3.57 9.62 -16.43
CA GLY A 379 3.30 9.56 -15.01
C GLY A 379 3.51 8.17 -14.42
N GLU A 380 4.22 8.10 -13.30
CA GLU A 380 4.50 6.91 -12.50
C GLU A 380 3.98 7.09 -11.08
N PHE A 381 3.27 6.06 -10.58
CA PHE A 381 2.78 5.97 -9.22
C PHE A 381 3.31 4.70 -8.54
N LEU A 382 3.88 4.85 -7.35
CA LEU A 382 4.31 3.75 -6.50
C LEU A 382 3.55 3.80 -5.17
N LEU A 383 2.96 2.67 -4.79
CA LEU A 383 2.08 2.56 -3.62
C LEU A 383 2.80 1.86 -2.45
N PHE A 384 2.87 2.50 -1.29
CA PHE A 384 3.41 1.92 -0.05
C PHE A 384 4.85 1.39 -0.15
N ILE A 385 5.75 2.10 -0.83
CA ILE A 385 7.17 1.74 -0.85
C ILE A 385 7.79 1.96 0.53
N SER A 386 8.61 1.01 0.98
CA SER A 386 9.36 1.13 2.24
C SER A 386 10.46 2.18 2.10
N ARG A 387 10.69 2.97 3.16
CA ARG A 387 11.85 3.86 3.24
C ARG A 387 13.05 3.13 3.82
N GLU A 388 14.20 3.19 3.14
CA GLU A 388 15.46 2.66 3.68
C GLU A 388 15.98 3.48 4.88
N ASP A 389 15.63 4.76 4.94
CA ASP A 389 16.13 5.70 5.94
C ASP A 389 15.27 5.79 7.21
N ARG A 390 14.01 5.29 7.20
CA ARG A 390 13.12 5.28 8.38
C ARG A 390 12.30 3.99 8.46
N VAL A 391 12.49 3.25 9.56
CA VAL A 391 11.71 2.06 9.92
C VAL A 391 10.24 2.45 10.13
N GLU A 392 9.31 1.55 9.79
CA GLU A 392 7.85 1.74 9.94
C GLU A 392 7.24 2.91 9.14
N THR A 393 7.98 3.51 8.20
CA THR A 393 7.46 4.56 7.32
C THR A 393 7.25 4.03 5.90
N ARG A 394 6.04 4.17 5.37
CA ARG A 394 5.72 3.86 3.96
C ARG A 394 5.42 5.12 3.16
N ASN A 395 5.80 5.14 1.88
CA ASN A 395 5.52 6.25 0.98
C ASN A 395 4.54 5.89 -0.13
N MET A 396 3.69 6.84 -0.53
CA MET A 396 3.04 6.83 -1.85
C MET A 396 3.70 7.90 -2.72
N VAL A 397 4.33 7.49 -3.82
CA VAL A 397 5.15 8.38 -4.65
C VAL A 397 4.47 8.65 -5.99
N TYR A 398 4.43 9.92 -6.36
CA TYR A 398 3.86 10.46 -7.59
C TYR A 398 5.00 11.11 -8.38
N ARG A 399 5.22 10.70 -9.62
CA ARG A 399 6.20 11.32 -10.51
C ARG A 399 5.55 11.56 -11.86
N MET A 400 5.57 12.80 -12.36
CA MET A 400 4.87 13.11 -13.61
C MET A 400 5.42 14.33 -14.35
N ILE A 401 5.28 14.36 -15.67
CA ILE A 401 5.67 15.50 -16.51
C ILE A 401 4.45 16.37 -16.78
N LEU A 402 4.59 17.65 -16.44
CA LEU A 402 3.63 18.72 -16.67
C LEU A 402 3.95 19.41 -17.99
N ASN A 403 3.06 19.32 -18.98
CA ASN A 403 3.20 19.95 -20.29
C ASN A 403 2.26 21.14 -20.38
N THR A 404 2.82 22.34 -20.51
CA THR A 404 2.03 23.56 -20.68
C THR A 404 1.72 23.80 -22.17
N GLU A 405 0.66 24.54 -22.48
CA GLU A 405 0.34 24.89 -23.87
C GLU A 405 1.44 25.73 -24.52
N GLU A 406 2.18 26.52 -23.73
CA GLU A 406 3.32 27.31 -24.19
C GLU A 406 4.56 26.46 -24.51
N GLY A 407 4.48 25.13 -24.38
CA GLY A 407 5.55 24.19 -24.71
C GLY A 407 6.61 24.02 -23.63
N LYS A 408 6.38 24.55 -22.42
CA LYS A 408 7.27 24.30 -21.28
C LYS A 408 6.95 22.97 -20.60
N LYS A 409 7.98 22.38 -19.99
CA LYS A 409 7.88 21.11 -19.26
C LYS A 409 8.43 21.24 -17.85
N TYR A 410 7.71 20.68 -16.90
CA TYR A 410 8.14 20.59 -15.51
C TYR A 410 7.98 19.16 -14.99
N LEU A 411 8.90 18.72 -14.14
CA LEU A 411 8.79 17.46 -13.42
C LEU A 411 8.12 17.75 -12.08
N PHE A 412 6.99 17.11 -11.84
CA PHE A 412 6.32 17.11 -10.54
C PHE A 412 6.68 15.82 -9.82
N VAL A 413 7.19 15.94 -8.60
CA VAL A 413 7.46 14.82 -7.69
C VAL A 413 6.74 15.07 -6.37
N GLY A 414 5.85 14.17 -5.99
CA GLY A 414 5.09 14.22 -4.75
C GLY A 414 5.25 12.94 -3.95
N ALA A 415 5.32 13.05 -2.62
CA ALA A 415 5.29 11.90 -1.72
C ALA A 415 4.31 12.11 -0.59
N LYS A 416 3.47 11.11 -0.32
CA LYS A 416 2.71 10.99 0.93
C LYS A 416 3.51 10.15 1.89
N TRP A 417 3.64 10.59 3.13
CA TRP A 417 4.39 9.89 4.17
C TRP A 417 3.39 9.28 5.14
N ILE A 418 3.54 7.99 5.41
CA ILE A 418 2.65 7.20 6.24
C ILE A 418 3.49 6.62 7.36
N GLN A 419 3.33 7.17 8.57
CA GLN A 419 4.14 6.87 9.76
C GLN A 419 3.24 6.78 11.00
N ASP A 420 3.61 5.97 11.99
CA ASP A 420 2.82 5.86 13.23
C ASP A 420 3.09 7.05 14.16
N ASP A 421 2.26 8.10 14.05
CA ASP A 421 2.19 9.22 14.99
C ASP A 421 0.78 9.37 15.62
N GLY A 422 0.04 8.25 15.67
CA GLY A 422 -1.27 8.11 16.34
C GLY A 422 -2.47 7.96 15.40
N LEU A 423 -3.51 7.23 15.85
CA LEU A 423 -4.71 6.87 15.07
C LEU A 423 -5.48 8.06 14.47
N THR A 424 -5.38 9.26 15.07
CA THR A 424 -6.02 10.48 14.55
C THR A 424 -5.33 11.04 13.30
N ASN A 425 -4.10 10.61 13.01
CA ASN A 425 -3.26 11.14 11.93
C ASN A 425 -3.31 10.31 10.65
N ILE A 426 -3.97 9.14 10.65
CA ILE A 426 -4.21 8.31 9.44
C ILE A 426 -4.78 9.15 8.29
N TRP A 427 -5.76 10.01 8.60
CA TRP A 427 -6.35 10.89 7.61
C TRP A 427 -5.32 11.88 7.06
N ARG A 428 -4.53 12.52 7.93
CA ARG A 428 -3.51 13.48 7.52
C ARG A 428 -2.48 12.82 6.60
N ASP A 429 -1.97 11.66 6.97
CA ASP A 429 -0.89 10.97 6.25
C ASP A 429 -1.35 10.43 4.89
N THR A 430 -2.58 9.94 4.80
CA THR A 430 -3.14 9.46 3.53
C THR A 430 -3.69 10.57 2.62
N SER A 431 -3.92 11.77 3.18
CA SER A 431 -4.45 12.93 2.45
C SER A 431 -3.44 14.03 2.16
N THR A 432 -2.21 14.00 2.67
CA THR A 432 -1.22 15.07 2.51
C THR A 432 -0.09 14.66 1.57
N LEU A 433 0.14 15.46 0.52
CA LEU A 433 1.18 15.23 -0.49
C LEU A 433 2.22 16.35 -0.46
N TYR A 434 3.44 16.01 -0.05
CA TYR A 434 4.59 16.91 -0.06
C TYR A 434 5.20 16.93 -1.45
N THR A 435 5.28 18.10 -2.07
CA THR A 435 5.52 18.23 -3.51
C THR A 435 6.73 19.11 -3.80
N THR A 436 7.55 18.66 -4.77
CA THR A 436 8.61 19.44 -5.41
C THR A 436 8.36 19.48 -6.92
N ILE A 437 8.48 20.68 -7.49
CA ILE A 437 8.38 20.92 -8.93
C ILE A 437 9.74 21.36 -9.43
N TYR A 438 10.24 20.72 -10.49
CA TYR A 438 11.51 21.02 -11.13
C TYR A 438 11.31 21.67 -12.50
N ASP A 439 12.17 22.63 -12.84
CA ASP A 439 12.20 23.33 -14.13
C ASP A 439 12.95 22.48 -15.18
N GLY A 440 12.30 21.40 -15.62
CA GLY A 440 12.83 20.42 -16.56
C GLY A 440 12.17 19.04 -16.40
N GLU A 441 12.69 18.02 -17.09
CA GLU A 441 12.08 16.67 -17.11
C GLU A 441 12.69 15.69 -16.09
N THR A 442 13.73 16.11 -15.36
CA THR A 442 14.49 15.24 -14.44
C THR A 442 14.73 15.91 -13.09
N GLU A 443 15.02 15.14 -12.04
CA GLU A 443 15.36 15.68 -10.70
C GLU A 443 16.73 16.35 -10.65
N ASN A 444 17.54 16.21 -11.70
CA ASN A 444 18.77 16.98 -11.87
C ASN A 444 18.49 18.42 -12.34
N SER A 445 17.26 18.73 -12.75
CA SER A 445 16.87 20.07 -13.17
C SER A 445 16.71 20.98 -11.95
N PRO A 446 16.83 22.32 -12.09
CA PRO A 446 16.67 23.23 -10.97
C PRO A 446 15.29 23.11 -10.32
N VAL A 447 15.22 23.17 -8.99
CA VAL A 447 13.94 23.26 -8.27
C VAL A 447 13.24 24.56 -8.66
N PHE A 448 12.04 24.42 -9.23
CA PHE A 448 11.15 25.52 -9.57
C PHE A 448 10.40 26.01 -8.32
N GLY A 449 9.85 25.09 -7.52
CA GLY A 449 9.16 25.41 -6.28
C GLY A 449 8.76 24.18 -5.46
N LYS A 450 8.38 24.40 -4.20
CA LYS A 450 7.89 23.38 -3.28
C LYS A 450 6.55 23.76 -2.65
N GLY A 451 5.76 22.78 -2.25
CA GLY A 451 4.44 22.99 -1.67
C GLY A 451 3.78 21.73 -1.14
N ILE A 452 2.53 21.88 -0.70
CA ILE A 452 1.73 20.80 -0.13
C ILE A 452 0.34 20.81 -0.77
N LEU A 453 -0.15 19.62 -1.11
CA LEU A 453 -1.52 19.40 -1.56
C LEU A 453 -2.25 18.48 -0.58
N HIS A 454 -3.57 18.67 -0.46
CA HIS A 454 -4.44 17.85 0.37
C HIS A 454 -5.60 17.25 -0.45
N ILE A 455 -6.03 16.04 -0.08
CA ILE A 455 -7.33 15.51 -0.50
C ILE A 455 -8.41 16.13 0.41
N LEU A 456 -9.38 16.83 -0.17
CA LEU A 456 -10.54 17.29 0.59
C LEU A 456 -11.49 16.12 0.88
N PRO A 457 -12.18 16.08 2.04
CA PRO A 457 -13.08 14.97 2.38
C PRO A 457 -14.14 14.65 1.32
N GLU A 458 -14.69 15.68 0.66
CA GLU A 458 -15.66 15.51 -0.44
C GLU A 458 -15.03 14.89 -1.70
N ASP A 459 -13.77 15.22 -2.00
CA ASP A 459 -13.04 14.71 -3.14
C ASP A 459 -12.58 13.26 -2.89
N PHE A 460 -12.25 12.92 -1.64
CA PHE A 460 -12.01 11.54 -1.23
C PHE A 460 -13.27 10.67 -1.34
N ALA A 461 -14.42 11.16 -0.87
CA ALA A 461 -15.70 10.45 -1.02
C ALA A 461 -16.02 10.18 -2.49
N LYS A 462 -15.73 11.15 -3.39
CA LYS A 462 -15.83 10.95 -4.84
C LYS A 462 -14.80 9.95 -5.36
N GLN A 463 -13.55 10.02 -4.96
CA GLN A 463 -12.50 9.08 -5.35
C GLN A 463 -12.91 7.63 -5.09
N MET A 464 -13.49 7.33 -3.93
CA MET A 464 -14.00 5.99 -3.61
C MET A 464 -15.05 5.49 -4.60
N THR A 465 -15.83 6.39 -5.22
CA THR A 465 -16.81 6.02 -6.27
C THR A 465 -16.17 5.79 -7.65
N THR A 466 -14.91 6.18 -7.84
CA THR A 466 -14.18 6.01 -9.11
C THR A 466 -13.36 4.72 -9.18
N MET A 467 -13.17 4.04 -8.05
CA MET A 467 -12.41 2.79 -7.98
C MET A 467 -13.10 1.69 -8.82
N LYS A 468 -12.36 1.11 -9.77
CA LYS A 468 -12.84 0.00 -10.60
C LYS A 468 -11.72 -0.99 -10.90
N VAL A 469 -12.09 -2.26 -11.07
CA VAL A 469 -11.19 -3.31 -11.55
C VAL A 469 -11.19 -3.29 -13.07
N VAL A 470 -10.01 -3.19 -13.68
CA VAL A 470 -9.85 -3.31 -15.13
C VAL A 470 -9.48 -4.74 -15.50
N ASN A 471 -9.75 -5.13 -16.75
CA ASN A 471 -9.55 -6.50 -17.25
C ASN A 471 -10.41 -7.57 -16.54
N SER A 472 -11.49 -7.17 -15.85
CA SER A 472 -12.45 -8.09 -15.22
C SER A 472 -13.25 -8.85 -16.27
N LYS A 473 -13.52 -10.14 -16.02
CA LYS A 473 -14.38 -10.99 -16.88
C LYS A 473 -15.72 -11.30 -16.22
N SER A 474 -15.88 -10.90 -14.97
CA SER A 474 -17.10 -11.10 -14.19
C SER A 474 -17.20 -10.11 -13.02
N ILE A 475 -18.43 -9.89 -12.55
CA ILE A 475 -18.71 -9.12 -11.32
C ILE A 475 -17.98 -9.72 -10.11
N LEU A 476 -17.79 -11.04 -10.09
CA LEU A 476 -17.03 -11.69 -9.01
C LEU A 476 -15.55 -11.28 -9.05
N ASP A 477 -14.97 -11.11 -10.23
CA ASP A 477 -13.60 -10.62 -10.38
C ASP A 477 -13.47 -9.16 -9.96
N GLU A 478 -14.48 -8.34 -10.22
CA GLU A 478 -14.52 -6.95 -9.74
C GLU A 478 -14.57 -6.89 -8.21
N VAL A 479 -15.45 -7.65 -7.58
CA VAL A 479 -15.55 -7.72 -6.11
C VAL A 479 -14.25 -8.27 -5.52
N LYS A 480 -13.67 -9.32 -6.12
CA LYS A 480 -12.40 -9.90 -5.66
C LYS A 480 -11.24 -8.91 -5.81
N GLY A 481 -11.14 -8.22 -6.94
CA GLY A 481 -10.08 -7.24 -7.18
C GLY A 481 -10.18 -6.05 -6.23
N LEU A 482 -11.39 -5.49 -6.05
CA LEU A 482 -11.63 -4.43 -5.07
C LEU A 482 -11.34 -4.88 -3.64
N ALA A 483 -11.82 -6.06 -3.24
CA ALA A 483 -11.56 -6.61 -1.91
C ALA A 483 -10.06 -6.86 -1.70
N LYS A 484 -9.35 -7.36 -2.71
CA LYS A 484 -7.92 -7.64 -2.62
C LYS A 484 -7.09 -6.36 -2.49
N PHE A 485 -7.39 -5.35 -3.30
CA PHE A 485 -6.77 -4.03 -3.16
C PHE A 485 -7.09 -3.40 -1.82
N GLY A 486 -8.36 -3.45 -1.40
CA GLY A 486 -8.82 -2.94 -0.11
C GLY A 486 -8.13 -3.62 1.07
N SER A 487 -7.98 -4.95 1.05
CA SER A 487 -7.26 -5.71 2.08
C SER A 487 -5.77 -5.38 2.10
N PHE A 488 -5.13 -5.21 0.95
CA PHE A 488 -3.73 -4.76 0.90
C PHE A 488 -3.57 -3.35 1.47
N PHE A 489 -4.43 -2.41 1.07
CA PHE A 489 -4.38 -1.03 1.53
C PHE A 489 -4.66 -0.93 3.04
N ALA A 490 -5.70 -1.62 3.52
CA ALA A 490 -6.02 -1.70 4.95
C ALA A 490 -4.92 -2.43 5.73
N GLY A 491 -4.35 -3.50 5.18
CA GLY A 491 -3.22 -4.23 5.76
C GLY A 491 -1.98 -3.34 5.88
N ALA A 492 -1.63 -2.59 4.83
CA ALA A 492 -0.51 -1.66 4.85
C ALA A 492 -0.70 -0.53 5.87
N LEU A 493 -1.92 0.01 6.01
CA LEU A 493 -2.24 0.98 7.06
C LEU A 493 -2.23 0.35 8.44
N TYR A 494 -2.72 -0.88 8.59
CA TYR A 494 -2.72 -1.60 9.85
C TYR A 494 -1.30 -2.05 10.28
N ASP A 495 -0.42 -2.32 9.33
CA ASP A 495 1.01 -2.56 9.59
C ASP A 495 1.71 -1.31 10.16
N VAL A 496 1.21 -0.11 9.84
CA VAL A 496 1.74 1.17 10.35
C VAL A 496 1.00 1.62 11.62
N TYR A 497 -0.33 1.64 11.64
CA TYR A 497 -1.15 2.23 12.73
C TYR A 497 -1.83 1.22 13.65
N GLY A 498 -1.77 -0.08 13.35
CA GLY A 498 -2.56 -1.11 14.03
C GLY A 498 -2.06 -1.50 15.42
N GLY A 499 -1.10 -0.79 16.01
CA GLY A 499 -0.29 -1.13 17.20
C GLY A 499 -0.99 -1.49 18.52
N VAL A 500 -2.32 -1.67 18.55
CA VAL A 500 -3.05 -2.24 19.70
C VAL A 500 -3.83 -3.52 19.34
N ALA A 501 -4.14 -3.74 18.07
CA ALA A 501 -4.90 -4.90 17.60
C ALA A 501 -4.25 -5.62 16.42
N SER A 502 -3.06 -5.21 15.97
CA SER A 502 -2.30 -5.90 14.93
C SER A 502 -1.91 -7.30 15.36
N SER A 503 -2.36 -8.28 14.56
CA SER A 503 -2.05 -9.69 14.70
C SER A 503 -0.54 -9.86 14.80
N ILE A 504 -0.11 -9.89 16.07
CA ILE A 504 1.01 -10.59 16.67
C ILE A 504 1.66 -11.49 15.61
N VAL A 505 2.83 -11.10 15.11
CA VAL A 505 3.82 -12.11 14.78
C VAL A 505 4.56 -12.31 16.10
N PRO A 506 4.13 -13.24 16.98
CA PRO A 506 5.00 -13.66 18.04
C PRO A 506 6.24 -14.22 17.33
N TRP A 507 7.43 -13.82 17.75
CA TRP A 507 8.61 -14.53 17.29
C TRP A 507 8.51 -15.94 17.86
N ASP A 508 8.02 -16.84 17.03
CA ASP A 508 7.98 -18.26 17.32
C ASP A 508 9.36 -18.81 17.02
N LYS A 509 10.08 -19.22 18.06
CA LYS A 509 11.39 -19.88 17.97
C LYS A 509 11.35 -21.12 17.06
N ASP A 510 10.17 -21.69 16.87
CA ASP A 510 9.89 -22.87 16.06
C ASP A 510 9.37 -22.51 14.65
N ALA A 511 9.29 -21.21 14.29
CA ALA A 511 8.94 -20.75 12.95
C ALA A 511 10.01 -21.13 11.92
N ARG A 512 9.61 -21.24 10.64
CA ARG A 512 10.55 -21.52 9.55
C ARG A 512 11.63 -20.42 9.49
N PRO A 513 12.92 -20.78 9.48
CA PRO A 513 14.01 -19.81 9.38
C PRO A 513 13.82 -18.94 8.13
N ARG A 514 13.97 -17.62 8.28
CA ARG A 514 13.98 -16.72 7.11
C ARG A 514 15.17 -17.05 6.21
N THR A 515 15.04 -16.76 4.93
CA THR A 515 16.15 -16.86 3.98
C THR A 515 17.20 -15.82 4.35
N LYS A 516 18.40 -16.27 4.73
CA LYS A 516 19.52 -15.39 5.11
C LYS A 516 20.34 -15.00 3.90
N ARG A 517 20.80 -13.75 3.81
CA ARG A 517 21.75 -13.37 2.75
C ARG A 517 23.10 -14.06 2.99
N PRO A 518 23.83 -14.47 1.94
CA PRO A 518 25.20 -14.91 2.12
C PRO A 518 26.05 -13.75 2.64
N LEU A 519 26.86 -14.02 3.67
CA LEU A 519 27.85 -13.07 4.15
C LEU A 519 29.07 -13.06 3.23
N ARG A 520 29.72 -11.90 3.06
CA ARG A 520 30.94 -11.69 2.27
C ARG A 520 32.20 -12.20 3.00
N VAL A 521 32.13 -13.41 3.53
CA VAL A 521 33.21 -14.09 4.26
C VAL A 521 33.27 -15.58 3.89
N SER A 522 34.36 -16.24 4.25
CA SER A 522 34.45 -17.71 4.15
C SER A 522 33.51 -18.40 5.14
N SER A 523 33.19 -19.68 4.91
CA SER A 523 32.55 -20.51 5.94
C SER A 523 33.39 -20.54 7.22
N PRO A 524 32.75 -20.52 8.41
CA PRO A 524 33.49 -20.53 9.68
C PRO A 524 34.14 -21.87 9.99
N GLU A 525 35.31 -21.84 10.62
CA GLU A 525 35.82 -22.97 11.41
C GLU A 525 35.18 -22.90 12.80
N VAL A 526 34.53 -23.98 13.24
CA VAL A 526 33.85 -24.03 14.54
C VAL A 526 34.72 -24.79 15.54
N HIS A 527 35.04 -24.14 16.67
CA HIS A 527 35.83 -24.73 17.74
C HIS A 527 35.03 -24.74 19.05
N PHE A 528 34.61 -25.92 19.47
CA PHE A 528 34.09 -26.13 20.83
C PHE A 528 35.24 -26.47 21.78
N PHE A 529 35.23 -25.89 22.96
CA PHE A 529 36.24 -26.11 23.99
C PHE A 529 35.62 -25.84 25.37
N LYS A 530 36.36 -26.20 26.42
CA LYS A 530 35.89 -26.06 27.80
C LYS A 530 36.69 -25.00 28.56
N ALA A 531 35.99 -24.26 29.40
CA ALA A 531 36.61 -23.49 30.47
C ALA A 531 37.26 -24.42 31.51
N SER A 532 38.12 -23.88 32.38
CA SER A 532 38.82 -24.69 33.39
C SER A 532 37.90 -25.36 34.42
N ASP A 533 36.66 -24.89 34.56
CA ASP A 533 35.61 -25.47 35.40
C ASP A 533 34.64 -26.39 34.62
N GLY A 534 34.95 -26.69 33.35
CA GLY A 534 34.21 -27.64 32.52
C GLY A 534 33.07 -27.05 31.69
N ALA A 535 32.77 -25.74 31.83
CA ALA A 535 31.73 -25.07 31.05
C ALA A 535 32.04 -25.11 29.55
N ASP A 536 31.03 -25.41 28.73
CA ASP A 536 31.16 -25.43 27.27
C ASP A 536 31.18 -24.01 26.69
N LEU A 537 32.15 -23.77 25.80
CA LEU A 537 32.39 -22.50 25.12
C LEU A 537 32.56 -22.75 23.62
N ARG A 538 32.33 -21.71 22.80
CA ARG A 538 32.47 -21.81 21.34
C ARG A 538 33.21 -20.61 20.75
N LEU A 539 34.09 -20.90 19.80
CA LEU A 539 34.72 -19.94 18.92
C LEU A 539 34.33 -20.23 17.47
N LEU A 540 33.95 -19.20 16.72
CA LEU A 540 33.79 -19.25 15.27
C LEU A 540 34.91 -18.45 14.63
N ARG A 541 35.72 -19.08 13.80
CA ARG A 541 36.86 -18.45 13.14
C ARG A 541 36.56 -18.15 11.69
N TYR A 542 36.86 -16.92 11.27
CA TYR A 542 36.80 -16.46 9.90
C TYR A 542 38.16 -15.88 9.49
N LYS A 543 38.87 -16.58 8.61
CA LYS A 543 40.23 -16.21 8.23
C LYS A 543 40.23 -15.25 7.04
N GLY A 544 40.09 -13.95 7.30
CA GLY A 544 40.11 -12.90 6.29
C GLY A 544 41.51 -12.51 5.80
N GLY A 545 42.55 -12.76 6.59
CA GLY A 545 43.93 -12.52 6.18
C GLY A 545 44.96 -12.76 7.29
N ASN A 546 46.09 -12.06 7.20
CA ASN A 546 47.28 -12.32 8.00
C ASN A 546 47.62 -11.19 9.00
N LYS A 547 46.74 -10.21 9.24
CA LYS A 547 46.97 -9.13 10.23
C LYS A 547 46.93 -9.60 11.69
N GLY A 548 46.57 -10.86 11.92
CA GLY A 548 46.54 -11.49 13.23
C GLY A 548 45.13 -11.62 13.80
N PRO A 549 44.99 -12.34 14.93
CA PRO A 549 43.70 -12.69 15.50
C PRO A 549 43.04 -11.55 16.29
N VAL A 550 41.76 -11.34 16.03
CA VAL A 550 40.88 -10.41 16.75
C VAL A 550 39.70 -11.18 17.34
N LEU A 551 39.60 -11.22 18.66
CA LEU A 551 38.49 -11.84 19.39
C LEU A 551 37.34 -10.84 19.55
N LEU A 552 36.14 -11.17 19.08
CA LEU A 552 34.92 -10.36 19.26
C LEU A 552 34.05 -10.96 20.37
N SER A 553 33.85 -10.21 21.45
CA SER A 553 33.10 -10.66 22.64
C SER A 553 31.76 -9.92 22.79
N PRO A 554 30.61 -10.63 22.74
CA PRO A 554 29.27 -10.03 22.77
C PRO A 554 28.86 -9.59 24.18
N GLY A 555 27.70 -8.93 24.30
CA GLY A 555 27.09 -8.53 25.57
C GLY A 555 26.24 -9.62 26.24
N LEU A 556 25.51 -9.24 27.28
CA LEU A 556 24.55 -10.10 27.98
C LEU A 556 23.26 -10.25 27.17
N GLY A 557 22.63 -11.43 27.21
CA GLY A 557 21.34 -11.68 26.56
C GLY A 557 21.39 -11.78 25.03
N VAL A 558 22.60 -11.81 24.47
CA VAL A 558 22.86 -11.91 23.03
C VAL A 558 23.95 -12.96 22.75
N SER A 559 24.19 -13.28 21.49
CA SER A 559 25.31 -14.13 21.06
C SER A 559 26.28 -13.36 20.18
N SER A 560 27.34 -14.02 19.74
CA SER A 560 28.27 -13.45 18.76
C SER A 560 27.61 -13.08 17.42
N LEU A 561 26.36 -13.50 17.17
CA LEU A 561 25.56 -13.10 16.01
C LEU A 561 25.44 -11.57 15.86
N ILE A 562 25.51 -10.79 16.95
CA ILE A 562 25.45 -9.32 16.87
C ILE A 562 26.54 -8.72 15.97
N PHE A 563 27.67 -9.42 15.79
CA PHE A 563 28.79 -8.98 14.95
C PHE A 563 28.65 -9.44 13.50
N SER A 564 27.74 -10.39 13.22
CA SER A 564 27.62 -11.08 11.93
C SER A 564 26.17 -11.16 11.43
N ILE A 565 25.27 -10.31 11.96
CA ILE A 565 23.87 -10.32 11.55
C ILE A 565 23.77 -9.96 10.06
N ASP A 566 22.94 -10.69 9.33
CA ASP A 566 22.82 -10.59 7.88
C ASP A 566 21.73 -9.61 7.45
N THR A 567 21.07 -8.92 8.38
CA THR A 567 20.00 -7.94 8.10
C THR A 567 20.53 -6.56 7.72
N ILE A 568 21.77 -6.21 8.06
CA ILE A 568 22.44 -4.98 7.62
C ILE A 568 23.37 -5.27 6.44
N ASP A 569 23.65 -4.29 5.59
CA ASP A 569 24.47 -4.52 4.39
C ASP A 569 25.90 -4.94 4.74
N THR A 570 26.59 -4.21 5.63
CA THR A 570 27.95 -4.55 6.09
C THR A 570 27.99 -4.67 7.60
N ASN A 571 28.21 -5.89 8.11
CA ASN A 571 28.42 -6.12 9.54
C ASN A 571 29.91 -6.09 9.94
N LEU A 572 30.20 -6.02 11.25
CA LEU A 572 31.56 -5.87 11.76
C LEU A 572 32.48 -7.03 11.34
N LEU A 573 31.94 -8.26 11.30
CA LEU A 573 32.68 -9.43 10.82
C LEU A 573 33.13 -9.24 9.36
N GLU A 574 32.22 -8.91 8.46
CA GLU A 574 32.51 -8.67 7.03
C GLU A 574 33.53 -7.53 6.88
N TYR A 575 33.35 -6.44 7.62
CA TYR A 575 34.22 -5.28 7.56
C TYR A 575 35.67 -5.60 7.95
N LEU A 576 35.86 -6.35 9.05
CA LEU A 576 37.20 -6.77 9.49
C LEU A 576 37.80 -7.86 8.58
N PHE A 577 36.95 -8.74 8.03
CA PHE A 577 37.37 -9.78 7.09
C PHE A 577 37.92 -9.18 5.81
N GLU A 578 37.21 -8.23 5.21
CA GLU A 578 37.67 -7.46 4.04
C GLU A 578 38.99 -6.73 4.33
N ASN A 579 39.17 -6.28 5.58
CA ASN A 579 40.38 -5.63 6.06
C ASN A 579 41.52 -6.58 6.48
N ARG A 580 41.43 -7.87 6.13
CA ARG A 580 42.47 -8.90 6.22
C ARG A 580 42.85 -9.34 7.64
N TYR A 581 41.91 -9.26 8.60
CA TYR A 581 42.10 -9.81 9.94
C TYR A 581 41.70 -11.30 10.02
N ASP A 582 42.19 -12.01 11.04
CA ASP A 582 41.73 -13.34 11.43
C ASP A 582 40.70 -13.15 12.55
N ILE A 583 39.41 -13.30 12.27
CA ILE A 583 38.33 -12.91 13.19
C ILE A 583 37.82 -14.12 13.97
N TRP A 584 37.70 -13.96 15.28
CA TRP A 584 37.27 -14.99 16.21
C TRP A 584 36.04 -14.51 16.97
N LEU A 585 34.87 -14.99 16.59
CA LEU A 585 33.62 -14.71 17.31
C LEU A 585 33.54 -15.60 18.54
N PHE A 586 33.36 -15.00 19.72
CA PHE A 586 33.34 -15.72 20.99
C PHE A 586 31.94 -15.84 21.57
N ASP A 587 31.50 -17.07 21.82
CA ASP A 587 30.34 -17.37 22.64
C ASP A 587 30.81 -17.94 23.98
N TYR A 588 30.74 -17.11 25.03
CA TYR A 588 31.00 -17.52 26.42
C TYR A 588 29.74 -18.09 27.07
N ARG A 589 29.84 -18.60 28.31
CA ARG A 589 28.79 -19.43 28.94
C ARG A 589 27.39 -18.81 29.06
N THR A 590 27.24 -17.49 28.90
CA THR A 590 25.93 -16.80 28.89
C THR A 590 25.46 -16.40 27.49
N SER A 591 26.20 -16.74 26.44
CA SER A 591 25.78 -16.49 25.05
C SER A 591 24.55 -17.34 24.74
N ILE A 592 23.52 -16.72 24.17
CA ILE A 592 22.26 -17.40 23.81
C ILE A 592 22.44 -18.51 22.77
N ALA A 593 23.60 -18.56 22.12
CA ALA A 593 23.94 -19.63 21.18
C ALA A 593 24.38 -20.93 21.87
N LEU A 594 24.55 -20.93 23.19
CA LEU A 594 24.94 -22.09 23.98
C LEU A 594 23.78 -22.52 24.90
N SER A 595 23.64 -23.82 25.11
CA SER A 595 22.63 -24.39 26.03
C SER A 595 22.85 -24.01 27.49
N SER A 596 24.03 -23.48 27.83
CA SER A 596 24.39 -22.99 29.16
C SER A 596 23.86 -21.60 29.47
N ALA A 597 23.33 -20.85 28.49
CA ALA A 597 22.83 -19.48 28.66
C ALA A 597 21.88 -19.26 29.86
N PRO A 598 20.88 -20.13 30.11
CA PRO A 598 19.95 -19.95 31.24
C PRO A 598 20.54 -20.40 32.59
N LEU A 599 21.68 -21.10 32.62
CA LEU A 599 22.21 -21.64 33.86
C LEU A 599 22.77 -20.52 34.77
N PRO A 600 22.52 -20.56 36.09
CA PRO A 600 23.00 -19.55 37.02
C PRO A 600 24.53 -19.41 37.01
N ASN A 601 25.03 -18.20 36.70
CA ASN A 601 26.45 -17.88 36.79
C ASN A 601 26.70 -16.37 36.93
N SER A 602 27.94 -15.96 37.18
CA SER A 602 28.30 -14.56 37.41
C SER A 602 29.40 -14.08 36.47
N GLY A 603 29.54 -12.75 36.34
CA GLY A 603 30.68 -12.15 35.64
C GLY A 603 32.06 -12.60 36.13
N ASP A 604 32.21 -13.08 37.37
CA ASP A 604 33.50 -13.53 37.91
C ASP A 604 34.02 -14.78 37.20
N VAL A 605 33.14 -15.76 36.94
CA VAL A 605 33.53 -16.99 36.26
C VAL A 605 33.81 -16.74 34.79
N ILE A 606 33.09 -15.80 34.16
CA ILE A 606 33.38 -15.36 32.79
C ILE A 606 34.77 -14.72 32.73
N ALA A 607 35.05 -13.79 33.65
CA ALA A 607 36.33 -13.08 33.74
C ALA A 607 37.52 -14.02 34.01
N THR A 608 37.38 -14.96 34.94
CA THR A 608 38.50 -15.76 35.47
C THR A 608 38.63 -17.15 34.85
N LYS A 609 37.63 -17.62 34.09
CA LYS A 609 37.61 -18.97 33.51
C LYS A 609 37.40 -18.94 31.99
N ASP A 610 36.43 -18.17 31.50
CA ASP A 610 36.04 -18.19 30.08
C ASP A 610 37.03 -17.44 29.20
N TYR A 611 37.35 -16.18 29.53
CA TYR A 611 38.31 -15.40 28.75
C TYR A 611 39.72 -16.01 28.73
N PRO A 612 40.31 -16.46 29.85
CA PRO A 612 41.60 -17.15 29.80
C PRO A 612 41.58 -18.37 28.88
N ALA A 613 40.51 -19.18 28.94
CA ALA A 613 40.38 -20.35 28.06
C ALA A 613 40.29 -19.94 26.58
N ALA A 614 39.48 -18.92 26.26
CA ALA A 614 39.31 -18.44 24.88
C ALA A 614 40.60 -17.84 24.31
N VAL A 615 41.26 -16.95 25.05
CA VAL A 615 42.52 -16.31 24.64
C VAL A 615 43.60 -17.38 24.41
N ASN A 616 43.75 -18.32 25.35
CA ASN A 616 44.72 -19.40 25.19
C ASN A 616 44.38 -20.30 23.99
N LYS A 617 43.10 -20.59 23.75
CA LYS A 617 42.70 -21.42 22.61
C LYS A 617 42.99 -20.73 21.27
N VAL A 618 42.70 -19.44 21.15
CA VAL A 618 43.05 -18.66 19.94
C VAL A 618 44.56 -18.66 19.73
N ARG A 619 45.36 -18.40 20.77
CA ARG A 619 46.84 -18.44 20.69
C ARG A 619 47.35 -19.82 20.29
N GLU A 620 46.80 -20.88 20.87
CA GLU A 620 47.14 -22.27 20.54
C GLU A 620 46.89 -22.59 19.06
N LEU A 621 45.75 -22.17 18.52
CA LEU A 621 45.33 -22.46 17.14
C LEU A 621 46.02 -21.57 16.11
N THR A 622 46.36 -20.34 16.46
CA THR A 622 46.99 -19.36 15.55
C THR A 622 48.51 -19.33 15.67
N LYS A 623 49.07 -19.91 16.74
CA LYS A 623 50.51 -19.90 17.07
C LYS A 623 51.08 -18.49 17.26
N VAL A 624 50.25 -17.54 17.73
CA VAL A 624 50.70 -16.19 18.09
C VAL A 624 50.84 -16.02 19.60
N ASP A 625 51.75 -15.15 20.02
CA ASP A 625 51.98 -14.87 21.44
C ASP A 625 50.87 -14.02 22.06
N LYS A 626 50.28 -13.07 21.31
CA LYS A 626 49.24 -12.15 21.79
C LYS A 626 48.16 -11.87 20.74
N ILE A 627 46.93 -11.68 21.18
CA ILE A 627 45.76 -11.37 20.34
C ILE A 627 45.24 -9.94 20.60
N GLN A 628 44.36 -9.46 19.74
CA GLN A 628 43.57 -8.24 19.99
C GLN A 628 42.13 -8.63 20.34
N VAL A 629 41.44 -7.76 21.07
CA VAL A 629 40.05 -8.02 21.50
C VAL A 629 39.17 -6.81 21.21
N VAL A 630 37.94 -7.04 20.72
CA VAL A 630 36.86 -6.06 20.68
C VAL A 630 35.74 -6.62 21.53
N ALA A 631 35.38 -5.94 22.62
CA ALA A 631 34.37 -6.41 23.54
C ALA A 631 33.27 -5.36 23.71
N HIS A 632 32.02 -5.81 23.83
CA HIS A 632 30.85 -4.94 23.91
C HIS A 632 30.00 -5.20 25.17
N CYS A 633 29.46 -4.14 25.78
CA CYS A 633 28.52 -4.23 26.91
C CYS A 633 29.08 -5.10 28.05
N PHE A 634 28.31 -6.08 28.54
CA PHE A 634 28.74 -7.00 29.59
C PHE A 634 30.00 -7.79 29.21
N GLY A 635 30.23 -8.04 27.93
CA GLY A 635 31.49 -8.57 27.44
C GLY A 635 32.66 -7.62 27.71
N ALA A 636 32.48 -6.32 27.47
CA ALA A 636 33.50 -5.30 27.76
C ALA A 636 33.78 -5.20 29.28
N THR A 637 32.74 -5.22 30.11
CA THR A 637 32.85 -5.23 31.58
C THR A 637 33.61 -6.46 32.08
N THR A 638 33.16 -7.65 31.69
CA THR A 638 33.77 -8.92 32.13
C THR A 638 35.17 -9.13 31.56
N PHE A 639 35.46 -8.61 30.37
CA PHE A 639 36.82 -8.60 29.82
C PHE A 639 37.74 -7.66 30.60
N THR A 640 37.24 -6.48 30.98
CA THR A 640 37.97 -5.56 31.87
C THR A 640 38.25 -6.23 33.22
N MET A 641 37.28 -6.95 33.80
CA MET A 641 37.49 -7.77 35.00
C MET A 641 38.55 -8.86 34.77
N ALA A 642 38.59 -9.50 33.60
CA ALA A 642 39.60 -10.51 33.27
C ALA A 642 41.01 -9.92 33.25
N LEU A 643 41.19 -8.74 32.64
CA LEU A 643 42.48 -8.02 32.66
C LEU A 643 42.89 -7.68 34.11
N LEU A 644 41.96 -7.14 34.91
CA LEU A 644 42.19 -6.85 36.33
C LEU A 644 42.44 -8.11 37.16
N ALA A 645 41.91 -9.27 36.76
CA ALA A 645 42.18 -10.57 37.38
C ALA A 645 43.55 -11.16 36.99
N GLY A 646 44.22 -10.60 35.98
CA GLY A 646 45.54 -11.03 35.53
C GLY A 646 45.54 -11.83 34.23
N LEU A 647 44.57 -11.61 33.35
CA LEU A 647 44.56 -12.19 32.01
C LEU A 647 45.79 -11.74 31.21
N GLU A 648 46.54 -12.70 30.68
CA GLU A 648 47.69 -12.47 29.79
C GLU A 648 47.36 -12.84 28.32
N GLY A 649 48.26 -12.51 27.39
CA GLY A 649 48.12 -12.89 25.98
C GLY A 649 47.29 -11.92 25.13
N VAL A 650 47.06 -10.70 25.60
CA VAL A 650 46.35 -9.62 24.90
C VAL A 650 47.32 -8.46 24.64
N ARG A 651 47.32 -7.91 23.43
CA ARG A 651 48.20 -6.77 23.05
C ARG A 651 47.49 -5.42 22.95
N SER A 652 46.21 -5.40 22.61
CA SER A 652 45.37 -4.20 22.62
C SER A 652 43.89 -4.59 22.69
N VAL A 653 43.05 -3.67 23.16
CA VAL A 653 41.60 -3.91 23.27
C VAL A 653 40.78 -2.69 22.84
N VAL A 654 39.64 -2.95 22.20
CA VAL A 654 38.57 -1.99 21.97
C VAL A 654 37.39 -2.35 22.88
N LEU A 655 36.98 -1.41 23.75
CA LEU A 655 35.87 -1.59 24.69
C LEU A 655 34.69 -0.70 24.28
N SER A 656 33.53 -1.31 24.02
CA SER A 656 32.33 -0.63 23.58
C SER A 656 31.32 -0.47 24.72
N GLN A 657 30.89 0.77 24.94
CA GLN A 657 29.87 1.29 25.87
C GLN A 657 30.14 1.21 27.38
N ILE A 658 30.97 0.30 27.87
CA ILE A 658 31.20 0.13 29.32
C ILE A 658 32.57 -0.52 29.57
N SER A 659 33.15 -0.29 30.74
CA SER A 659 34.42 -0.89 31.17
C SER A 659 34.46 -1.05 32.70
N ALA A 660 35.46 -0.48 33.38
CA ALA A 660 35.65 -0.62 34.83
C ALA A 660 34.68 0.26 35.65
N ASN A 661 34.34 1.45 35.15
CA ASN A 661 33.28 2.30 35.72
C ASN A 661 31.94 2.05 35.02
N VAL A 662 30.87 2.12 35.80
CA VAL A 662 29.50 1.77 35.38
C VAL A 662 28.55 2.87 35.83
N GLU A 663 28.14 3.74 34.91
CA GLU A 663 27.23 4.85 35.17
C GLU A 663 25.94 4.69 34.37
N VAL A 664 24.80 4.88 35.03
CA VAL A 664 23.45 4.71 34.45
C VAL A 664 22.59 5.95 34.71
N PRO A 665 21.53 6.21 33.93
CA PRO A 665 20.60 7.30 34.23
C PRO A 665 19.95 7.15 35.62
N THR A 666 19.63 8.27 36.28
CA THR A 666 19.05 8.29 37.64
C THR A 666 17.78 7.43 37.78
N SER A 667 16.97 7.33 36.73
CA SER A 667 15.78 6.47 36.72
C SER A 667 16.12 4.98 36.84
N MET A 668 17.21 4.53 36.20
CA MET A 668 17.70 3.17 36.29
C MET A 668 18.40 2.94 37.64
N ASP A 669 19.12 3.93 38.14
CA ASP A 669 19.79 3.87 39.44
C ASP A 669 18.80 3.67 40.60
N ILE A 670 17.70 4.43 40.60
CA ILE A 670 16.59 4.25 41.55
C ILE A 670 15.97 2.84 41.41
N LYS A 671 15.74 2.36 40.18
CA LYS A 671 15.16 1.04 39.91
C LYS A 671 16.05 -0.09 40.47
N VAL A 672 17.35 -0.01 40.25
CA VAL A 672 18.32 -1.01 40.74
C VAL A 672 18.52 -0.92 42.26
N GLY A 673 18.40 0.27 42.84
CA GLY A 673 18.41 0.50 44.29
C GLY A 673 17.26 -0.18 45.04
N LEU A 674 16.14 -0.46 44.36
CA LEU A 674 15.00 -1.20 44.91
C LEU A 674 15.21 -2.74 44.95
N HIS A 675 16.39 -3.24 44.59
CA HIS A 675 16.74 -4.68 44.62
C HIS A 675 15.79 -5.56 43.79
N THR A 676 15.28 -5.04 42.67
CA THR A 676 14.26 -5.73 41.87
C THR A 676 14.76 -7.07 41.32
N ALA A 677 16.05 -7.21 40.98
CA ALA A 677 16.60 -8.47 40.48
C ALA A 677 16.64 -9.54 41.59
N GLU A 678 17.06 -9.15 42.79
CA GLU A 678 17.12 -10.03 43.96
C GLU A 678 15.72 -10.41 44.46
N ILE A 679 14.74 -9.52 44.32
CA ILE A 679 13.33 -9.82 44.61
C ILE A 679 12.78 -10.85 43.61
N LEU A 680 13.12 -10.75 42.32
CA LEU A 680 12.69 -11.72 41.30
C LEU A 680 13.32 -13.10 41.54
N ASP A 681 14.61 -13.17 41.93
CA ASP A 681 15.28 -14.41 42.36
C ASP A 681 14.64 -15.00 43.63
N ALA A 682 14.35 -14.16 44.63
CA ALA A 682 13.67 -14.59 45.86
C ALA A 682 12.23 -15.10 45.64
N LEU A 683 11.60 -14.70 44.52
CA LEU A 683 10.29 -15.19 44.08
C LEU A 683 10.38 -16.47 43.22
N GLY A 684 11.57 -17.05 43.03
CA GLY A 684 11.78 -18.31 42.32
C GLY A 684 11.79 -18.18 40.79
N ILE A 685 12.03 -16.98 40.26
CA ILE A 685 12.24 -16.78 38.82
C ILE A 685 13.73 -17.03 38.55
N GLU A 686 14.04 -18.02 37.72
CA GLU A 686 15.44 -18.44 37.44
C GLU A 686 16.00 -17.87 36.11
N ASP A 687 15.12 -17.50 35.16
CA ASP A 687 15.49 -16.91 33.89
C ASP A 687 14.54 -15.77 33.44
N MET A 688 15.02 -14.91 32.51
CA MET A 688 14.20 -13.93 31.81
C MET A 688 14.41 -14.04 30.30
N THR A 689 13.33 -14.11 29.53
CA THR A 689 13.37 -14.36 28.07
C THR A 689 12.84 -13.15 27.29
N ALA A 690 13.48 -12.86 26.13
CA ALA A 690 13.00 -11.86 25.18
C ALA A 690 11.88 -12.38 24.25
N TYR A 691 11.57 -13.68 24.31
CA TYR A 691 10.63 -14.35 23.42
C TYR A 691 9.17 -14.18 23.88
N THR A 692 8.23 -14.17 22.94
CA THR A 692 6.78 -14.23 23.17
C THR A 692 6.31 -15.64 22.83
N SER A 693 5.77 -16.42 23.77
CA SER A 693 5.21 -17.73 23.45
C SER A 693 3.75 -17.82 23.88
N ASP A 694 2.87 -18.33 23.03
CA ASP A 694 1.46 -18.57 23.40
C ASP A 694 1.26 -19.71 24.42
N LYS A 695 2.34 -20.28 25.00
CA LYS A 695 2.29 -21.51 25.79
C LYS A 695 2.77 -21.44 27.25
N ASP A 696 3.15 -20.29 27.82
CA ASP A 696 3.50 -20.21 29.25
C ASP A 696 2.74 -19.11 30.03
N GLY A 697 1.95 -19.55 31.01
CA GLY A 697 0.69 -18.91 31.41
C GLY A 697 0.69 -17.83 32.50
N TRP A 698 1.84 -17.40 33.05
CA TRP A 698 1.86 -16.38 34.13
C TRP A 698 2.86 -15.24 33.91
N LEU A 699 4.09 -15.53 33.46
CA LEU A 699 5.09 -14.50 33.13
C LEU A 699 4.59 -13.56 32.02
N ASP A 700 4.01 -14.10 30.95
CA ASP A 700 3.43 -13.28 29.87
C ASP A 700 2.24 -12.42 30.33
N LYS A 701 1.43 -12.92 31.28
CA LYS A 701 0.34 -12.12 31.89
C LYS A 701 0.90 -11.02 32.78
N PHE A 702 1.98 -11.27 33.50
CA PHE A 702 2.68 -10.27 34.32
C PHE A 702 3.32 -9.18 33.43
N PHE A 703 4.07 -9.56 32.39
CA PHE A 703 4.66 -8.62 31.43
C PHE A 703 3.59 -7.77 30.75
N ASN A 704 2.51 -8.38 30.25
CA ASN A 704 1.41 -7.63 29.62
C ASN A 704 0.71 -6.66 30.60
N SER A 705 0.59 -7.03 31.87
CA SER A 705 -0.02 -6.18 32.90
C SER A 705 0.89 -5.02 33.32
N VAL A 706 2.20 -5.23 33.41
CA VAL A 706 3.19 -4.20 33.77
C VAL A 706 3.47 -3.26 32.59
N LEU A 707 3.53 -3.78 31.36
CA LEU A 707 3.66 -2.97 30.14
C LEU A 707 2.43 -2.06 29.93
N ALA A 708 1.24 -2.48 30.38
CA ALA A 708 0.03 -1.66 30.34
C ALA A 708 0.02 -0.51 31.37
N LEU A 709 0.89 -0.56 32.39
CA LEU A 709 0.96 0.41 33.48
C LEU A 709 2.13 1.42 33.34
N GLN A 710 3.01 1.25 32.35
CA GLN A 710 4.11 2.19 32.12
C GLN A 710 3.67 3.40 31.26
N PRO A 711 4.14 4.62 31.58
CA PRO A 711 3.76 5.81 30.83
C PRO A 711 4.20 5.72 29.36
N GLN A 712 3.27 5.99 28.44
CA GLN A 712 3.45 5.94 26.98
C GLN A 712 4.67 6.73 26.46
N SER A 713 5.18 7.69 27.23
CA SER A 713 6.36 8.50 26.87
C SER A 713 7.67 7.73 26.74
N LEU A 714 7.77 6.52 27.31
CA LEU A 714 8.98 5.67 27.21
C LEU A 714 9.07 4.86 25.89
N PHE A 715 7.95 4.67 25.19
CA PHE A 715 7.83 3.81 24.00
C PHE A 715 7.05 4.47 22.86
N SER A 716 7.06 5.81 22.79
CA SER A 716 6.09 6.60 22.03
C SER A 716 5.97 6.28 20.53
N HIS A 717 6.85 5.44 19.96
CA HIS A 717 6.86 5.03 18.56
C HIS A 717 7.32 3.55 18.35
N ASP A 718 7.46 2.72 19.40
CA ASP A 718 7.90 1.32 19.26
C ASP A 718 6.71 0.36 19.39
N VAL A 719 6.28 -0.26 18.29
CA VAL A 719 5.17 -1.23 18.29
C VAL A 719 5.63 -2.69 18.25
N ASN A 720 6.94 -2.96 18.11
CA ASN A 720 7.46 -4.33 18.06
C ASN A 720 7.51 -4.96 19.46
N PRO A 721 6.80 -6.10 19.68
CA PRO A 721 6.72 -6.70 21.01
C PRO A 721 8.07 -7.24 21.52
N VAL A 722 8.94 -7.73 20.63
CA VAL A 722 10.29 -8.18 20.98
C VAL A 722 11.14 -6.97 21.37
N SER A 723 11.07 -5.87 20.61
CA SER A 723 11.80 -4.64 20.92
C SER A 723 11.38 -4.03 22.27
N ARG A 724 10.08 -4.00 22.55
CA ARG A 724 9.54 -3.54 23.84
C ARG A 724 9.97 -4.45 25.00
N ARG A 725 10.01 -5.77 24.80
CA ARG A 725 10.54 -6.72 25.80
C ARG A 725 12.02 -6.54 26.05
N ILE A 726 12.84 -6.39 25.00
CA ILE A 726 14.27 -6.09 25.12
C ILE A 726 14.44 -4.79 25.93
N SER A 727 13.71 -3.74 25.56
CA SER A 727 13.76 -2.45 26.25
C SER A 727 13.34 -2.53 27.72
N PHE A 728 12.36 -3.38 28.04
CA PHE A 728 11.94 -3.63 29.42
C PHE A 728 13.03 -4.36 30.24
N LEU A 729 13.64 -5.40 29.65
CA LEU A 729 14.64 -6.26 30.31
C LEU A 729 16.00 -5.57 30.48
N TYR A 730 16.47 -4.90 29.44
CA TYR A 730 17.84 -4.39 29.34
C TYR A 730 17.93 -2.86 29.29
N GLY A 731 16.79 -2.15 29.26
CA GLY A 731 16.75 -0.70 29.03
C GLY A 731 16.81 -0.33 27.54
N SER A 732 16.80 0.96 27.23
CA SER A 732 16.85 1.45 25.84
C SER A 732 18.25 1.22 25.24
N LEU A 733 18.42 0.11 24.53
CA LEU A 733 19.70 -0.32 23.96
C LEU A 733 20.02 0.31 22.60
N TYR A 734 19.02 0.71 21.83
CA TYR A 734 19.21 1.20 20.46
C TYR A 734 18.21 2.33 20.18
N ARG A 735 18.53 3.14 19.17
CA ARG A 735 17.57 4.08 18.58
C ARG A 735 16.90 3.42 17.38
N LEU A 736 15.57 3.51 17.31
CA LEU A 736 14.81 2.98 16.18
C LEU A 736 15.27 3.57 14.84
N GLU A 737 15.68 4.84 14.83
CA GLU A 737 16.23 5.54 13.66
C GLU A 737 17.52 4.87 13.10
N ASN A 738 18.29 4.20 13.96
CA ASN A 738 19.55 3.54 13.59
C ASN A 738 19.35 2.09 13.13
N LEU A 739 18.13 1.56 13.24
CA LEU A 739 17.79 0.23 12.71
C LEU A 739 17.29 0.35 11.27
N ASN A 740 17.43 -0.73 10.50
CA ASN A 740 16.70 -0.91 9.25
C ASN A 740 15.51 -1.86 9.48
N GLU A 741 14.60 -1.92 8.50
CA GLU A 741 13.35 -2.67 8.62
C GLU A 741 13.56 -4.17 8.92
N GLU A 742 14.52 -4.80 8.23
CA GLU A 742 14.85 -6.23 8.41
C GLU A 742 15.40 -6.51 9.82
N THR A 743 16.29 -5.65 10.33
CA THR A 743 16.85 -5.80 11.68
C THR A 743 15.77 -5.61 12.73
N TYR A 744 14.91 -4.61 12.56
CA TYR A 744 13.84 -4.33 13.49
C TYR A 744 12.78 -5.44 13.49
N ARG A 745 12.28 -5.88 12.32
CA ARG A 745 11.23 -6.91 12.23
C ARG A 745 11.71 -8.31 12.62
N TYR A 746 12.93 -8.69 12.21
CA TYR A 746 13.40 -10.08 12.33
C TYR A 746 14.70 -10.19 13.12
N GLY A 747 15.67 -9.31 12.86
CA GLY A 747 17.01 -9.38 13.46
C GLY A 747 17.00 -9.32 14.98
N LEU A 748 16.14 -8.50 15.60
CA LEU A 748 16.03 -8.40 17.05
C LEU A 748 15.66 -9.74 17.71
N GLY A 749 14.71 -10.49 17.14
CA GLY A 749 14.31 -11.81 17.65
C GLY A 749 15.39 -12.88 17.49
N GLU A 750 16.30 -12.74 16.51
CA GLU A 750 17.43 -13.65 16.33
C GLU A 750 18.62 -13.33 17.23
N MET A 751 18.84 -12.04 17.52
CA MET A 751 20.01 -11.58 18.26
C MET A 751 19.83 -11.62 19.77
N PHE A 752 18.59 -11.48 20.27
CA PHE A 752 18.28 -11.40 21.70
C PHE A 752 17.53 -12.65 22.18
N GLY A 753 17.90 -13.13 23.37
CA GLY A 753 17.32 -14.34 23.94
C GLY A 753 17.34 -14.37 25.47
N VAL A 754 17.38 -15.57 26.03
CA VAL A 754 17.32 -15.81 27.48
C VAL A 754 18.61 -15.37 28.17
N SER A 755 18.50 -14.63 29.26
CA SER A 755 19.63 -14.33 30.16
C SER A 755 19.32 -14.82 31.57
N ASN A 756 20.31 -15.42 32.23
CA ASN A 756 20.18 -15.89 33.60
C ASN A 756 20.16 -14.73 34.60
N ILE A 757 19.40 -14.88 35.68
CA ILE A 757 19.17 -13.82 36.67
C ILE A 757 20.42 -13.53 37.52
N LYS A 758 21.29 -14.51 37.77
CA LYS A 758 22.53 -14.29 38.53
C LYS A 758 23.53 -13.36 37.84
N ALA A 759 23.59 -13.36 36.52
CA ALA A 759 24.38 -12.38 35.78
C ALA A 759 23.80 -10.96 35.94
N PHE A 760 22.47 -10.81 35.93
CA PHE A 760 21.78 -9.54 36.18
C PHE A 760 21.95 -9.03 37.60
N GLU A 761 21.89 -9.89 38.61
CA GLU A 761 22.19 -9.53 40.00
C GLU A 761 23.61 -8.98 40.14
N HIS A 762 24.58 -9.64 39.51
CA HIS A 762 25.97 -9.18 39.55
C HIS A 762 26.12 -7.82 38.85
N LEU A 763 25.51 -7.64 37.68
CA LEU A 763 25.49 -6.35 37.00
C LEU A 763 24.83 -5.25 37.85
N SER A 764 23.73 -5.58 38.53
CA SER A 764 23.05 -4.67 39.47
C SER A 764 23.95 -4.25 40.63
N LYS A 765 24.76 -5.17 41.17
CA LYS A 765 25.77 -4.85 42.19
C LYS A 765 26.85 -3.91 41.66
N MET A 766 27.31 -4.08 40.41
CA MET A 766 28.29 -3.18 39.79
C MET A 766 27.72 -1.78 39.56
N ILE A 767 26.45 -1.70 39.11
CA ILE A 767 25.73 -0.42 38.95
C ILE A 767 25.67 0.31 40.29
N ARG A 768 25.22 -0.35 41.37
CA ARG A 768 25.16 0.27 42.72
C ARG A 768 26.52 0.68 43.27
N ALA A 769 27.59 -0.01 42.86
CA ALA A 769 28.95 0.34 43.26
C ALA A 769 29.59 1.41 42.35
N HIS A 770 28.94 1.79 41.24
CA HIS A 770 29.47 2.64 40.16
C HIS A 770 30.80 2.14 39.55
N LYS A 771 31.12 0.85 39.75
CA LYS A 771 32.37 0.20 39.33
C LYS A 771 32.24 -1.31 39.32
N VAL A 772 33.17 -1.98 38.63
CA VAL A 772 33.30 -3.44 38.68
C VAL A 772 33.63 -3.91 40.10
N VAL A 773 32.85 -4.86 40.59
CA VAL A 773 33.01 -5.57 41.87
C VAL A 773 32.89 -7.06 41.61
N ASN A 774 33.19 -7.91 42.60
CA ASN A 774 32.88 -9.33 42.49
C ASN A 774 31.41 -9.62 42.78
N SER A 775 30.99 -10.88 42.59
CA SER A 775 29.60 -11.32 42.77
C SER A 775 29.09 -11.18 44.20
N GLU A 776 29.98 -11.03 45.18
CA GLU A 776 29.66 -10.70 46.58
C GLU A 776 29.53 -9.19 46.83
N GLY A 777 29.80 -8.35 45.84
CA GLY A 777 29.81 -6.88 45.95
C GLY A 777 31.09 -6.29 46.53
N LYS A 778 32.16 -7.09 46.70
CA LYS A 778 33.45 -6.64 47.21
C LYS A 778 34.31 -6.08 46.08
N ASP A 779 35.10 -5.06 46.42
CA ASP A 779 36.03 -4.44 45.48
C ASP A 779 37.29 -5.30 45.26
N ALA A 780 37.16 -6.36 44.45
CA ALA A 780 38.23 -7.31 44.18
C ALA A 780 39.07 -6.98 42.94
N TYR A 781 38.55 -6.15 42.03
CA TYR A 781 39.16 -5.90 40.72
C TYR A 781 39.88 -4.54 40.65
N VAL A 782 39.23 -3.46 41.08
CA VAL A 782 39.77 -2.09 40.98
C VAL A 782 41.11 -1.90 41.69
N PRO A 783 41.43 -2.58 42.82
CA PRO A 783 42.75 -2.51 43.42
C PRO A 783 43.91 -2.93 42.49
N ASN A 784 43.63 -3.70 41.43
CA ASN A 784 44.63 -4.20 40.48
C ASN A 784 44.72 -3.35 39.20
N TRP A 785 44.41 -2.05 39.27
CA TRP A 785 44.33 -1.13 38.12
C TRP A 785 45.60 -1.09 37.25
N ASP A 786 46.77 -1.38 37.82
CA ASP A 786 48.05 -1.47 37.09
C ASP A 786 48.05 -2.50 35.96
N ARG A 787 47.12 -3.46 35.98
CA ARG A 787 46.94 -4.45 34.92
C ARG A 787 46.22 -3.92 33.68
N LEU A 788 45.71 -2.69 33.72
CA LEU A 788 45.16 -1.97 32.57
C LEU A 788 46.21 -1.10 31.84
N ASN A 789 47.49 -1.26 32.18
CA ASN A 789 48.62 -0.62 31.47
C ASN A 789 48.92 -1.33 30.14
N LEU A 790 47.98 -1.25 29.22
CA LEU A 790 48.05 -1.72 27.83
C LEU A 790 47.20 -0.79 26.95
N PRO A 791 47.36 -0.83 25.62
CA PRO A 791 46.54 -0.01 24.74
C PRO A 791 45.04 -0.33 24.79
N ILE A 792 44.21 0.68 25.06
CA ILE A 792 42.74 0.58 25.13
C ILE A 792 42.08 1.71 24.34
N THR A 793 41.18 1.36 23.42
CA THR A 793 40.28 2.30 22.76
C THR A 793 38.85 2.12 23.26
N PHE A 794 38.21 3.20 23.68
CA PHE A 794 36.81 3.24 24.11
C PHE A 794 35.92 3.77 22.99
N ILE A 795 34.78 3.12 22.75
CA ILE A 795 33.73 3.58 21.84
C ILE A 795 32.43 3.68 22.62
N HIS A 796 31.73 4.81 22.54
CA HIS A 796 30.49 5.04 23.28
C HIS A 796 29.48 5.80 22.43
N GLY A 797 28.20 5.42 22.47
CA GLY A 797 27.13 6.18 21.80
C GLY A 797 26.70 7.40 22.62
N ALA A 798 26.65 8.59 22.00
CA ALA A 798 26.29 9.83 22.71
C ALA A 798 24.88 9.77 23.32
N GLU A 799 23.96 9.07 22.65
CA GLU A 799 22.54 8.94 23.03
C GLU A 799 22.27 7.61 23.77
N ASN A 800 23.30 6.99 24.36
CA ASN A 800 23.15 5.75 25.09
C ASN A 800 22.39 5.98 26.41
N ARG A 801 21.11 5.57 26.41
CA ARG A 801 20.20 5.63 27.56
C ARG A 801 20.24 4.40 28.48
N CYS A 802 21.07 3.41 28.16
CA CYS A 802 21.31 2.24 29.01
C CYS A 802 22.48 2.50 29.97
N TYR A 803 23.61 2.98 29.44
CA TYR A 803 24.79 3.40 30.19
C TYR A 803 25.27 4.76 29.72
N LEU A 804 25.41 5.69 30.65
CA LEU A 804 25.79 7.05 30.34
C LEU A 804 27.23 7.10 29.78
N PRO A 805 27.54 8.01 28.83
CA PRO A 805 28.88 8.24 28.29
C PRO A 805 30.00 8.33 29.33
N GLU A 806 29.66 8.81 30.52
CA GLU A 806 30.51 8.93 31.70
C GLU A 806 31.15 7.60 32.11
N SER A 807 30.49 6.46 31.84
CA SER A 807 31.01 5.11 32.16
C SER A 807 32.40 4.86 31.56
N THR A 808 32.56 5.18 30.26
CA THR A 808 33.86 5.04 29.58
C THR A 808 34.77 6.24 29.86
N GLU A 809 34.20 7.43 30.08
CA GLU A 809 34.95 8.65 30.35
C GLU A 809 35.75 8.55 31.66
N LEU A 810 35.12 8.11 32.74
CA LEU A 810 35.75 7.98 34.06
C LEU A 810 36.88 6.95 34.04
N THR A 811 36.66 5.83 33.35
CA THR A 811 37.71 4.81 33.18
C THR A 811 38.88 5.39 32.36
N TYR A 812 38.59 6.05 31.24
CA TYR A 812 39.58 6.67 30.36
C TYR A 812 40.42 7.73 31.09
N LYS A 813 39.78 8.67 31.80
CA LYS A 813 40.45 9.72 32.58
C LYS A 813 41.43 9.13 33.59
N LYS A 814 41.00 8.14 34.38
CA LYS A 814 41.87 7.45 35.34
C LYS A 814 43.08 6.77 34.69
N LEU A 815 42.96 6.29 33.45
CA LEU A 815 44.05 5.63 32.74
C LEU A 815 45.06 6.66 32.21
N ILE A 816 44.61 7.75 31.59
CA ILE A 816 45.52 8.79 31.09
C ILE A 816 46.18 9.59 32.23
N ASP A 817 45.55 9.67 33.40
CA ASP A 817 46.14 10.32 34.58
C ASP A 817 47.23 9.44 35.23
N ARG A 818 47.23 8.13 34.99
CA ARG A 818 48.11 7.15 35.65
C ARG A 818 49.19 6.56 34.74
N PHE A 819 48.94 6.41 33.45
CA PHE A 819 49.81 5.75 32.47
C PHE A 819 50.06 6.65 31.25
N ASP A 820 50.81 6.16 30.25
CA ASP A 820 51.09 6.93 29.03
C ASP A 820 49.78 7.26 28.28
N PRO A 821 49.40 8.56 28.18
CA PRO A 821 48.15 8.96 27.54
C PRO A 821 48.04 8.50 26.08
N ASN A 822 49.16 8.31 25.38
CA ASN A 822 49.17 7.93 23.97
C ASN A 822 48.64 6.50 23.72
N GLN A 823 48.58 5.67 24.76
CA GLN A 823 48.06 4.30 24.67
C GLN A 823 46.52 4.24 24.70
N TYR A 824 45.85 5.33 25.09
CA TYR A 824 44.42 5.34 25.33
C TYR A 824 43.69 6.29 24.38
N LYS A 825 42.57 5.83 23.80
CA LYS A 825 41.69 6.67 22.96
C LYS A 825 40.25 6.53 23.40
N ARG A 826 39.45 7.59 23.23
CA ARG A 826 38.00 7.54 23.47
C ARG A 826 37.25 8.25 22.34
N HIS A 827 36.26 7.56 21.81
CA HIS A 827 35.36 8.07 20.77
C HIS A 827 33.92 8.05 21.29
N VAL A 828 33.25 9.21 21.22
CA VAL A 828 31.81 9.35 21.49
C VAL A 828 31.13 9.60 20.17
N ILE A 829 30.20 8.73 19.79
CA ILE A 829 29.57 8.73 18.47
C ILE A 829 28.23 9.47 18.58
N PRO A 830 28.08 10.65 17.95
CA PRO A 830 26.81 11.39 17.94
C PRO A 830 25.69 10.53 17.40
N ASP A 831 24.46 10.75 17.89
CA ASP A 831 23.24 10.07 17.42
C ASP A 831 23.17 8.55 17.62
N TYR A 832 24.17 7.91 18.22
CA TYR A 832 24.19 6.47 18.47
C TYR A 832 23.78 6.12 19.90
N GLY A 833 22.94 5.10 20.05
CA GLY A 833 22.62 4.44 21.31
C GLY A 833 23.66 3.40 21.75
N HIS A 834 23.27 2.50 22.65
CA HIS A 834 24.17 1.51 23.25
C HIS A 834 24.73 0.51 22.22
N ILE A 835 23.87 -0.30 21.62
CA ILE A 835 24.27 -1.37 20.71
C ILE A 835 24.30 -0.94 19.23
N ASP A 836 23.81 0.27 18.94
CA ASP A 836 23.87 0.89 17.60
C ASP A 836 25.31 0.91 17.06
N CYS A 837 26.30 1.06 17.94
CA CYS A 837 27.72 1.04 17.57
C CYS A 837 28.20 -0.33 17.04
N ILE A 838 27.41 -1.39 17.19
CA ILE A 838 27.73 -2.75 16.75
C ILE A 838 26.96 -3.13 15.50
N PHE A 839 25.63 -2.93 15.45
CA PHE A 839 24.81 -3.33 14.30
C PHE A 839 23.88 -2.25 13.74
N GLY A 840 24.06 -0.97 14.12
CA GLY A 840 23.34 0.13 13.49
C GLY A 840 23.57 0.15 11.98
N LYS A 841 22.55 0.53 11.21
CA LYS A 841 22.55 0.46 9.74
C LYS A 841 23.73 1.20 9.08
N ASP A 842 24.19 2.28 9.72
CA ASP A 842 25.32 3.09 9.27
C ASP A 842 26.61 2.89 10.10
N ALA A 843 26.65 1.91 11.02
CA ALA A 843 27.81 1.69 11.89
C ALA A 843 29.11 1.38 11.12
N HIS A 844 28.99 0.79 9.92
CA HIS A 844 30.12 0.54 9.02
C HIS A 844 30.77 1.81 8.45
N LYS A 845 30.04 2.93 8.42
CA LYS A 845 30.55 4.24 8.00
C LYS A 845 31.12 5.01 9.19
N ASP A 846 30.43 4.96 10.32
CA ASP A 846 30.71 5.89 11.43
C ASP A 846 31.59 5.28 12.52
N VAL A 847 31.48 3.97 12.79
CA VAL A 847 32.07 3.31 13.97
C VAL A 847 33.16 2.32 13.60
N TYR A 848 32.92 1.44 12.63
CA TYR A 848 33.88 0.39 12.27
C TYR A 848 35.24 0.94 11.78
N PRO A 849 35.33 2.09 11.08
CA PRO A 849 36.61 2.70 10.76
C PRO A 849 37.44 3.05 11.99
N LEU A 850 36.81 3.45 13.10
CA LEU A 850 37.48 3.78 14.36
C LEU A 850 38.01 2.51 15.05
N ILE A 851 37.23 1.42 15.03
CA ILE A 851 37.66 0.10 15.49
C ILE A 851 38.89 -0.34 14.69
N LEU A 852 38.80 -0.27 13.35
CA LEU A 852 39.88 -0.65 12.44
C LEU A 852 41.14 0.19 12.66
N GLN A 853 41.00 1.50 12.85
CA GLN A 853 42.12 2.40 13.15
C GLN A 853 42.83 1.98 14.44
N SER A 854 42.07 1.63 15.49
CA SER A 854 42.64 1.13 16.74
C SER A 854 43.35 -0.20 16.55
N LEU A 855 42.78 -1.11 15.77
CA LEU A 855 43.39 -2.42 15.52
C LEU A 855 44.67 -2.30 14.68
N ASN A 856 44.71 -1.43 13.68
CA ASN A 856 45.89 -1.25 12.82
C ASN A 856 47.09 -0.60 13.55
N LEU A 857 46.87 0.04 14.70
CA LEU A 857 47.93 0.73 15.44
C LEU A 857 48.85 -0.22 16.22
N TYR A 858 48.38 -1.44 16.54
CA TYR A 858 49.03 -2.40 17.43
C TYR A 858 48.92 -3.84 16.90
#